data_AF-A0A4P7C434-F1
#
_entry.id   AF-A0A4P7C434-F1
#
_cell.length_a   1.000
_cell.length_b   1.000
_cell.length_c   1.000
_cell.angle_alpha   90.00
_cell.angle_beta   90.00
_cell.angle_gamma   90.00
#
_symmetry.space_group_name_H-M   'P 1'
#
loop_
_entity.id
_entity.type
_entity.pdbx_description
1 polymer ?
#
loop_
_entity_poly.entity_id
_entity_poly.type
_entity_poly.pdbx_seq_one_letter_code
_entity_poly.pdbx_strand_id
1 'polypeptide(L)'
;MKYQNLSPETGREGCVSRNGKAPLGGGASDGAKLEKINPYYTLAPHDLKAHALLYAEWGWRVFPVHTPIKGGGCSCRNPKCENVGKHPRTRNGLKDATTDPQVIEGWWCKWPGANIGIATGKGSGIVVIDIDRKEGIDGEEAIGDRQLPDTVEQTTGSGGRHLIYIRPKTDKKYRTYTNILKPTPGVDSRADGGYIVAPPSLHESWRRYEWEASSDPTEGVLPVDPPEWFIELIEEKPHLHSVEDLPEPSGEFPLNIKEMLEAIPADNYDTWIGVGMALHRIDSRNGFRLWDEWSAKSDKYKGTSEIVEKWTSFKRNGNGSPPVDIGTVRRLAEEHGWVDPARGHGAEVAEALKSGTAEDWPDPQQLKIEHPAIEYPIDALPARVKEAVIEVQQFVKAPVPMVASSAISALSLAAQAHVDVRRASKLDGPTSLFMLVIADSGERKSSCDKYFLDPIKNWEKQKEEQAKPLLSDYRAEQAAWEAEYSGVKDKIKRLAKEGKSTEKERERLKELDHNRPEEHRTPRLVYEDFTPEGLKWDLATKWPSAGIMSSEAGIVLGSHGMGKDSIMRSLATLNKLWDGTAMPISRRTSECFIVRGARVSAYLQIQKSVLERFFEQSGGLARGTGFMARFLISWPRSTQGTRFFTDPNEDWPALDSFKDRIAEILDAPTLMDKNWELTPNMLDLSPGAKDAWVEFHDEIESELKAGGQLEDIKDVASKIAENAARMAALFHVFDGVGGPISAHSFDSASRITLWHLGESLRFFNEVAPPEGRENAEKIEDWLLSYCEQHRTTRAPTKLIQQYAPGKLREKAKLDAAIDELAALNRVRRVQEGRKKFIEVNPKLLGRVVYSS
;
A
#
# COMPACT_ATOMS: atom_id res chain seq x y z
N MET A 1 -32.23 -51.70 20.22
CA MET A 1 -31.13 -52.47 19.59
C MET A 1 -30.08 -51.45 19.15
N LYS A 2 -28.85 -51.53 19.67
CA LYS A 2 -27.62 -51.99 18.97
C LYS A 2 -27.05 -50.99 17.92
N TYR A 3 -25.77 -50.59 17.90
CA TYR A 3 -24.61 -50.86 18.79
C TYR A 3 -23.45 -49.87 18.48
N GLN A 4 -22.77 -49.26 19.50
CA GLN A 4 -21.37 -48.73 19.46
C GLN A 4 -21.02 -47.59 18.44
N ASN A 5 -19.92 -46.80 18.47
CA ASN A 5 -18.79 -46.46 19.39
C ASN A 5 -18.18 -45.10 18.88
N LEU A 6 -17.22 -44.36 19.47
CA LEU A 6 -16.38 -44.38 20.69
C LEU A 6 -15.90 -42.92 21.01
N SER A 7 -14.97 -42.74 21.97
CA SER A 7 -14.20 -41.49 22.23
C SER A 7 -12.70 -41.65 21.85
N PRO A 8 -11.83 -40.63 22.09
CA PRO A 8 -11.07 -40.62 23.35
C PRO A 8 -10.84 -39.22 23.98
N GLU A 9 -10.19 -39.21 25.15
CA GLU A 9 -10.02 -38.06 26.06
C GLU A 9 -8.66 -37.33 25.91
N THR A 10 -8.47 -36.21 26.62
CA THR A 10 -7.14 -35.56 26.79
C THR A 10 -6.90 -35.16 28.25
N GLY A 11 -5.74 -35.52 28.78
CA GLY A 11 -5.34 -35.21 30.16
C GLY A 11 -4.61 -33.88 30.32
N ARG A 12 -4.63 -33.34 31.55
CA ARG A 12 -3.78 -32.24 32.01
C ARG A 12 -3.21 -32.60 33.38
N GLU A 13 -1.90 -32.45 33.56
CA GLU A 13 -1.27 -32.41 34.88
C GLU A 13 -0.68 -31.01 35.13
N GLY A 14 -0.61 -30.60 36.41
CA GLY A 14 -0.25 -29.24 36.82
C GLY A 14 1.06 -29.20 37.61
N CYS A 15 1.82 -28.12 37.43
CA CYS A 15 3.05 -27.89 38.19
C CYS A 15 2.76 -27.18 39.53
N VAL A 16 3.41 -27.62 40.61
CA VAL A 16 3.15 -27.18 41.99
C VAL A 16 4.26 -26.26 42.50
N SER A 17 3.89 -25.16 43.16
CA SER A 17 4.82 -24.19 43.72
C SER A 17 5.51 -24.67 45.00
N ARG A 18 6.78 -24.26 45.20
CA ARG A 18 7.46 -24.26 46.51
C ARG A 18 8.23 -22.97 46.70
N ASN A 19 8.16 -22.42 47.92
CA ASN A 19 8.92 -21.25 48.34
C ASN A 19 10.33 -21.65 48.82
N GLY A 20 11.33 -20.81 48.52
CA GLY A 20 12.68 -20.91 49.06
C GLY A 20 13.33 -19.53 49.13
N LYS A 21 14.09 -19.24 50.20
CA LYS A 21 14.81 -17.97 50.37
C LYS A 21 16.20 -18.03 49.72
N ALA A 22 16.64 -16.90 49.17
CA ALA A 22 18.03 -16.72 48.73
C ALA A 22 18.99 -16.52 49.92
N PRO A 23 20.28 -16.85 49.74
CA PRO A 23 21.39 -16.09 50.30
C PRO A 23 22.29 -15.49 49.21
N LEU A 24 23.24 -14.64 49.62
CA LEU A 24 24.16 -13.85 48.78
C LEU A 24 25.54 -14.51 48.67
N GLY A 25 26.29 -14.20 47.59
CA GLY A 25 27.77 -14.20 47.61
C GLY A 25 28.47 -14.79 46.39
N GLY A 26 29.66 -14.24 46.07
CA GLY A 26 30.63 -14.85 45.13
C GLY A 26 31.09 -13.92 44.00
N GLY A 27 32.37 -13.58 43.97
CA GLY A 27 33.02 -12.87 42.86
C GLY A 27 33.42 -13.80 41.70
N ALA A 28 33.86 -13.22 40.59
CA ALA A 28 34.20 -13.94 39.36
C ALA A 28 35.67 -14.39 39.28
N SER A 29 35.94 -15.43 38.47
CA SER A 29 37.22 -15.66 37.81
C SER A 29 37.05 -16.51 36.54
N ASP A 30 37.95 -16.35 35.57
CA ASP A 30 37.89 -16.94 34.23
C ASP A 30 38.15 -18.46 34.17
N GLY A 31 37.79 -19.09 33.03
CA GLY A 31 38.21 -20.47 32.74
C GLY A 31 37.37 -21.23 31.71
N ALA A 32 37.19 -20.69 30.50
CA ALA A 32 36.44 -21.40 29.46
C ALA A 32 37.15 -22.69 29.00
N LYS A 33 36.53 -23.85 29.26
CA LYS A 33 36.81 -25.11 28.56
C LYS A 33 35.56 -25.55 27.79
N LEU A 34 35.71 -25.77 26.50
CA LEU A 34 34.73 -26.48 25.67
C LEU A 34 34.90 -27.98 25.95
N GLU A 35 34.15 -28.50 26.93
CA GLU A 35 34.00 -29.95 27.08
C GLU A 35 32.87 -30.47 26.17
N LYS A 36 32.87 -31.78 25.92
CA LYS A 36 32.22 -32.39 24.74
C LYS A 36 30.70 -32.31 24.81
N ILE A 37 30.07 -32.04 23.66
CA ILE A 37 28.62 -32.12 23.45
C ILE A 37 28.10 -33.48 23.94
N ASN A 38 27.00 -33.44 24.70
CA ASN A 38 26.45 -34.61 25.39
C ASN A 38 25.56 -35.44 24.46
N PRO A 39 25.93 -36.68 24.08
CA PRO A 39 25.28 -37.44 23.00
C PRO A 39 23.94 -38.10 23.37
N TYR A 40 23.25 -37.62 24.41
CA TYR A 40 22.06 -38.26 24.98
C TYR A 40 20.72 -37.55 24.72
N TYR A 41 20.70 -36.44 23.97
CA TYR A 41 19.46 -35.81 23.52
C TYR A 41 19.05 -36.28 22.11
N THR A 42 18.24 -37.34 22.04
CA THR A 42 17.39 -37.59 20.86
C THR A 42 16.28 -36.53 20.81
N LEU A 43 16.60 -35.37 20.24
CA LEU A 43 15.67 -34.25 20.11
C LEU A 43 14.46 -34.66 19.28
N ALA A 44 13.25 -34.50 19.85
CA ALA A 44 12.04 -34.51 19.05
C ALA A 44 12.10 -33.28 18.11
N PRO A 45 11.83 -33.42 16.78
CA PRO A 45 12.10 -32.36 15.79
C PRO A 45 11.45 -30.98 16.02
N HIS A 46 10.55 -30.88 17.00
CA HIS A 46 9.78 -29.67 17.31
C HIS A 46 9.80 -29.29 18.80
N ASP A 47 10.67 -29.89 19.64
CA ASP A 47 10.82 -29.46 21.04
C ASP A 47 11.63 -28.17 21.13
N LEU A 48 10.91 -27.04 21.15
CA LEU A 48 11.46 -25.69 21.25
C LEU A 48 12.19 -25.44 22.58
N LYS A 49 11.89 -26.17 23.66
CA LYS A 49 12.63 -26.05 24.93
C LYS A 49 14.00 -26.70 24.80
N ALA A 50 14.04 -27.92 24.28
CA ALA A 50 15.27 -28.69 24.18
C ALA A 50 16.28 -28.05 23.21
N HIS A 51 15.80 -27.47 22.09
CA HIS A 51 16.65 -26.69 21.19
C HIS A 51 17.16 -25.38 21.84
N ALA A 52 16.32 -24.68 22.61
CA ALA A 52 16.76 -23.48 23.33
C ALA A 52 17.84 -23.78 24.39
N LEU A 53 17.77 -24.96 25.04
CA LEU A 53 18.81 -25.43 25.95
C LEU A 53 20.09 -25.82 25.20
N LEU A 54 19.99 -26.51 24.07
CA LEU A 54 21.16 -26.86 23.24
C LEU A 54 21.94 -25.62 22.77
N TYR A 55 21.24 -24.57 22.32
CA TYR A 55 21.89 -23.31 21.93
C TYR A 55 22.57 -22.62 23.13
N ALA A 56 21.99 -22.74 24.33
CA ALA A 56 22.64 -22.26 25.55
C ALA A 56 23.89 -23.07 25.93
N GLU A 57 23.91 -24.39 25.69
CA GLU A 57 25.11 -25.23 25.84
C GLU A 57 26.22 -24.83 24.85
N TRP A 58 25.88 -24.37 23.65
CA TRP A 58 26.82 -23.77 22.69
C TRP A 58 27.29 -22.35 23.08
N GLY A 59 26.81 -21.80 24.19
CA GLY A 59 27.13 -20.45 24.66
C GLY A 59 26.33 -19.33 23.99
N TRP A 60 25.34 -19.65 23.16
CA TRP A 60 24.47 -18.67 22.52
C TRP A 60 23.34 -18.25 23.48
N ARG A 61 23.22 -16.94 23.73
CA ARG A 61 22.21 -16.39 24.64
C ARG A 61 20.83 -16.42 24.00
N VAL A 62 19.97 -17.27 24.54
CA VAL A 62 18.58 -17.43 24.07
C VAL A 62 17.58 -16.61 24.87
N PHE A 63 16.45 -16.32 24.26
CA PHE A 63 15.26 -15.75 24.91
C PHE A 63 13.97 -16.17 24.17
N PRO A 64 12.80 -16.19 24.85
CA PRO A 64 11.55 -16.61 24.24
C PRO A 64 10.93 -15.50 23.39
N VAL A 65 10.63 -15.85 22.14
CA VAL A 65 10.01 -15.01 21.11
C VAL A 65 8.53 -15.39 20.98
N HIS A 66 7.69 -14.44 20.58
CA HIS A 66 6.31 -14.74 20.23
C HIS A 66 6.23 -15.70 19.04
N THR A 67 5.13 -16.45 18.93
CA THR A 67 4.86 -17.35 17.79
C THR A 67 3.57 -16.91 17.04
N PRO A 68 3.39 -17.25 15.75
CA PRO A 68 2.14 -17.05 15.00
C PRO A 68 0.95 -17.84 15.59
N ILE A 69 -0.29 -17.40 15.34
CA ILE A 69 -1.51 -18.11 15.75
C ILE A 69 -2.23 -18.71 14.53
N LYS A 70 -2.78 -19.92 14.68
CA LYS A 70 -3.59 -20.59 13.65
C LYS A 70 -4.91 -19.84 13.47
N GLY A 71 -5.15 -19.33 12.26
CA GLY A 71 -6.21 -18.34 11.97
C GLY A 71 -5.69 -16.91 11.78
N GLY A 72 -4.37 -16.68 11.92
CA GLY A 72 -3.72 -15.40 11.67
C GLY A 72 -3.28 -14.66 12.94
N GLY A 73 -2.42 -13.67 12.75
CA GLY A 73 -1.91 -12.81 13.82
C GLY A 73 -0.88 -13.48 14.74
N CYS A 74 -0.50 -12.74 15.79
CA CYS A 74 0.61 -13.10 16.67
C CYS A 74 0.17 -13.35 18.12
N SER A 75 0.85 -14.26 18.81
CA SER A 75 0.60 -14.59 20.23
C SER A 75 0.89 -13.47 21.24
N CYS A 76 1.23 -12.26 20.80
CA CYS A 76 1.19 -11.04 21.60
C CYS A 76 -0.22 -10.43 21.70
N ARG A 77 -1.18 -10.91 20.89
CA ARG A 77 -2.57 -10.45 20.79
C ARG A 77 -2.75 -8.99 20.34
N ASN A 78 -1.69 -8.33 19.86
CA ASN A 78 -1.82 -7.07 19.12
C ASN A 78 -2.33 -7.38 17.69
N PRO A 79 -3.51 -6.86 17.27
CA PRO A 79 -4.01 -7.07 15.91
C PRO A 79 -3.21 -6.30 14.84
N LYS A 80 -2.40 -5.31 15.23
CA LYS A 80 -1.45 -4.58 14.37
C LYS A 80 -0.01 -5.01 14.65
N CYS A 81 0.25 -6.32 14.72
CA CYS A 81 1.58 -6.85 14.97
C CYS A 81 2.39 -6.98 13.67
N GLU A 82 3.24 -5.99 13.38
CA GLU A 82 4.09 -5.93 12.17
C GLU A 82 5.25 -6.96 12.17
N ASN A 83 5.49 -7.65 13.29
CA ASN A 83 6.59 -8.60 13.48
C ASN A 83 6.08 -9.96 13.98
N VAL A 84 5.12 -10.55 13.25
CA VAL A 84 4.45 -11.81 13.64
C VAL A 84 5.47 -12.93 13.82
N GLY A 85 5.54 -13.48 15.03
CA GLY A 85 6.45 -14.58 15.35
C GLY A 85 7.93 -14.18 15.53
N LYS A 86 8.25 -12.87 15.45
CA LYS A 86 9.63 -12.35 15.36
C LYS A 86 10.05 -11.46 16.54
N HIS A 87 9.15 -11.06 17.44
CA HIS A 87 9.49 -10.15 18.55
C HIS A 87 9.52 -10.82 19.95
N PRO A 88 10.30 -10.31 20.93
CA PRO A 88 10.47 -10.93 22.26
C PRO A 88 9.17 -11.00 23.09
N ARG A 89 9.08 -12.00 23.98
CA ARG A 89 8.05 -12.11 25.06
C ARG A 89 8.49 -11.49 26.39
N THR A 90 9.78 -11.23 26.56
CA THR A 90 10.40 -10.75 27.82
C THR A 90 10.31 -9.22 27.94
N ARG A 91 10.32 -8.69 29.17
CA ARG A 91 10.07 -7.25 29.42
C ARG A 91 11.18 -6.35 28.90
N ASN A 92 12.44 -6.78 28.96
CA ASN A 92 13.59 -6.03 28.45
C ASN A 92 14.04 -6.54 27.07
N GLY A 93 13.24 -7.44 26.46
CA GLY A 93 13.52 -8.05 25.16
C GLY A 93 14.81 -8.87 25.15
N LEU A 94 15.62 -8.70 24.10
CA LEU A 94 16.90 -9.39 23.93
C LEU A 94 17.89 -9.13 25.09
N LYS A 95 17.70 -8.08 25.90
CA LYS A 95 18.55 -7.79 27.07
C LYS A 95 18.39 -8.83 28.20
N ASP A 96 17.26 -9.54 28.22
CA ASP A 96 17.03 -10.64 29.16
C ASP A 96 17.72 -11.96 28.72
N ALA A 97 18.35 -12.00 27.53
CA ALA A 97 18.87 -13.23 26.94
C ALA A 97 20.05 -13.86 27.70
N THR A 98 19.96 -15.17 27.91
CA THR A 98 20.80 -15.92 28.85
C THR A 98 21.20 -17.30 28.31
N THR A 99 22.20 -17.90 28.95
CA THR A 99 22.59 -19.31 28.81
C THR A 99 22.25 -20.12 30.07
N ASP A 100 21.59 -19.52 31.07
CA ASP A 100 21.16 -20.20 32.30
C ASP A 100 19.98 -21.16 32.01
N PRO A 101 20.17 -22.50 32.17
CA PRO A 101 19.14 -23.47 31.85
C PRO A 101 17.91 -23.33 32.76
N GLN A 102 18.04 -22.90 34.01
CA GLN A 102 16.89 -22.78 34.93
C GLN A 102 15.94 -21.65 34.49
N VAL A 103 16.51 -20.56 33.98
CA VAL A 103 15.74 -19.44 33.42
C VAL A 103 15.06 -19.85 32.11
N ILE A 104 15.76 -20.61 31.25
CA ILE A 104 15.25 -21.12 29.98
C ILE A 104 14.09 -22.11 30.22
N GLU A 105 14.26 -23.07 31.11
CA GLU A 105 13.18 -24.00 31.49
C GLU A 105 11.98 -23.26 32.07
N GLY A 106 12.20 -22.26 32.93
CA GLY A 106 11.14 -21.42 33.49
C GLY A 106 10.34 -20.66 32.41
N TRP A 107 11.00 -20.18 31.35
CA TRP A 107 10.34 -19.53 30.23
C TRP A 107 9.51 -20.49 29.38
N TRP A 108 10.04 -21.66 29.01
CA TRP A 108 9.30 -22.62 28.17
C TRP A 108 8.25 -23.40 28.96
N CYS A 109 8.38 -23.58 30.28
CA CYS A 109 7.25 -24.01 31.12
C CYS A 109 6.09 -23.00 31.11
N LYS A 110 6.41 -21.70 31.04
CA LYS A 110 5.40 -20.62 30.96
C LYS A 110 4.82 -20.44 29.55
N TRP A 111 5.62 -20.71 28.53
CA TRP A 111 5.26 -20.54 27.11
C TRP A 111 5.80 -21.71 26.25
N PRO A 112 5.18 -22.92 26.28
CA PRO A 112 5.74 -24.10 25.60
C PRO A 112 5.91 -23.93 24.09
N GLY A 113 5.03 -23.16 23.44
CA GLY A 113 5.14 -22.74 22.04
C GLY A 113 5.77 -21.36 21.86
N ALA A 114 6.83 -21.01 22.59
CA ALA A 114 7.64 -19.84 22.27
C ALA A 114 8.62 -20.16 21.14
N ASN A 115 8.69 -19.29 20.13
CA ASN A 115 9.81 -19.30 19.18
C ASN A 115 11.11 -18.98 19.95
N ILE A 116 12.25 -19.41 19.41
CA ILE A 116 13.57 -19.22 20.03
C ILE A 116 14.25 -18.03 19.36
N GLY A 117 14.65 -17.03 20.15
CA GLY A 117 15.49 -15.93 19.71
C GLY A 117 16.90 -16.09 20.26
N ILE A 118 17.92 -15.86 19.43
CA ILE A 118 19.34 -15.82 19.84
C ILE A 118 19.83 -14.38 19.73
N ALA A 119 20.33 -13.81 20.83
CA ALA A 119 20.96 -12.48 20.81
C ALA A 119 22.34 -12.54 20.14
N THR A 120 22.65 -11.61 19.24
CA THR A 120 23.92 -11.56 18.50
C THR A 120 24.95 -10.62 19.14
N GLY A 121 26.19 -10.66 18.65
CA GLY A 121 27.29 -9.84 19.13
C GLY A 121 28.00 -10.40 20.36
N LYS A 122 28.69 -9.54 21.12
CA LYS A 122 29.66 -9.91 22.18
C LYS A 122 29.09 -10.83 23.27
N GLY A 123 27.76 -10.85 23.46
CA GLY A 123 27.08 -11.73 24.42
C GLY A 123 27.04 -13.21 24.05
N SER A 124 27.09 -13.54 22.75
CA SER A 124 26.99 -14.91 22.20
C SER A 124 28.16 -15.27 21.27
N GLY A 125 29.08 -14.34 21.02
CA GLY A 125 30.28 -14.58 20.20
C GLY A 125 30.04 -14.69 18.70
N ILE A 126 28.88 -14.29 18.18
CA ILE A 126 28.50 -14.43 16.76
C ILE A 126 28.06 -13.10 16.10
N VAL A 127 28.24 -13.00 14.79
CA VAL A 127 27.64 -11.98 13.90
C VAL A 127 26.98 -12.68 12.72
N VAL A 128 25.96 -12.06 12.11
CA VAL A 128 25.13 -12.70 11.09
C VAL A 128 24.94 -11.80 9.88
N ILE A 129 25.14 -12.37 8.67
CA ILE A 129 24.67 -11.80 7.40
C ILE A 129 23.25 -12.33 7.17
N ASP A 130 22.29 -11.42 7.06
CA ASP A 130 20.86 -11.72 6.94
C ASP A 130 20.42 -11.37 5.51
N ILE A 131 20.29 -12.40 4.65
CA ILE A 131 19.99 -12.27 3.22
C ILE A 131 18.48 -12.43 3.02
N ASP A 132 17.82 -11.32 2.75
CA ASP A 132 16.37 -11.20 2.63
C ASP A 132 15.89 -11.61 1.23
N ARG A 133 14.85 -12.44 1.16
CA ARG A 133 14.11 -12.77 -0.08
C ARG A 133 12.62 -12.57 0.15
N LYS A 134 12.09 -11.43 -0.31
CA LYS A 134 10.69 -11.01 -0.12
C LYS A 134 10.29 -9.89 -1.09
N GLU A 135 9.02 -9.86 -1.49
CA GLU A 135 8.37 -8.70 -2.16
C GLU A 135 9.12 -8.09 -3.37
N GLY A 136 9.90 -8.88 -4.11
CA GLY A 136 10.71 -8.42 -5.25
C GLY A 136 12.10 -7.90 -4.90
N ILE A 137 12.53 -8.04 -3.64
CA ILE A 137 13.92 -7.92 -3.19
C ILE A 137 14.53 -9.32 -3.17
N ASP A 138 15.66 -9.51 -3.86
CA ASP A 138 16.53 -10.68 -3.74
C ASP A 138 17.90 -10.24 -3.21
N GLY A 139 18.19 -10.56 -1.95
CA GLY A 139 19.47 -10.25 -1.31
C GLY A 139 20.68 -10.87 -2.01
N GLU A 140 20.52 -11.97 -2.77
CA GLU A 140 21.62 -12.55 -3.53
C GLU A 140 22.09 -11.62 -4.67
N GLU A 141 21.19 -10.82 -5.27
CA GLU A 141 21.56 -9.79 -6.26
C GLU A 141 22.39 -8.68 -5.60
N ALA A 142 22.09 -8.33 -4.35
CA ALA A 142 22.86 -7.37 -3.58
C ALA A 142 24.24 -7.91 -3.17
N ILE A 143 24.36 -9.22 -2.83
CA ILE A 143 25.64 -9.92 -2.60
C ILE A 143 26.50 -9.94 -3.87
N GLY A 144 25.95 -10.35 -5.02
CA GLY A 144 26.68 -10.44 -6.29
C GLY A 144 27.93 -11.33 -6.19
N ASP A 145 29.02 -10.94 -6.85
CA ASP A 145 30.29 -11.70 -6.87
C ASP A 145 31.09 -11.64 -5.53
N ARG A 146 30.48 -11.22 -4.42
CA ARG A 146 31.17 -11.15 -3.12
C ARG A 146 31.35 -12.53 -2.52
N GLN A 147 32.58 -12.83 -2.12
CA GLN A 147 32.88 -14.08 -1.44
C GLN A 147 32.22 -14.13 -0.06
N LEU A 148 31.50 -15.24 0.17
CA LEU A 148 30.94 -15.67 1.44
C LEU A 148 31.63 -17.00 1.81
N PRO A 149 32.42 -17.07 2.89
CA PRO A 149 32.95 -18.34 3.38
C PRO A 149 31.83 -19.24 3.85
N ASP A 150 31.91 -20.54 3.53
CA ASP A 150 30.96 -21.55 4.01
C ASP A 150 30.96 -21.58 5.55
N THR A 151 29.77 -21.52 6.14
CA THR A 151 29.57 -21.40 7.59
C THR A 151 28.21 -21.98 7.99
N VAL A 152 27.94 -22.03 9.30
CA VAL A 152 26.62 -22.39 9.85
C VAL A 152 25.53 -21.50 9.24
N GLU A 153 24.56 -22.12 8.56
CA GLU A 153 23.49 -21.44 7.84
C GLU A 153 22.11 -21.95 8.25
N GLN A 154 21.13 -21.06 8.33
CA GLN A 154 19.71 -21.42 8.46
C GLN A 154 18.86 -20.79 7.37
N THR A 155 17.96 -21.60 6.79
CA THR A 155 16.89 -21.14 5.93
C THR A 155 15.79 -20.48 6.77
N THR A 156 15.31 -19.32 6.31
CA THR A 156 14.22 -18.57 6.93
C THR A 156 12.86 -18.98 6.34
N GLY A 157 11.80 -18.91 7.14
CA GLY A 157 10.45 -19.26 6.66
C GLY A 157 9.90 -18.35 5.54
N SER A 158 10.51 -17.19 5.28
CA SER A 158 10.24 -16.36 4.09
C SER A 158 10.85 -16.98 2.82
N GLY A 159 12.07 -17.55 2.92
CA GLY A 159 12.87 -18.05 1.80
C GLY A 159 14.20 -17.31 1.58
N GLY A 160 14.57 -16.40 2.49
CA GLY A 160 15.94 -15.89 2.64
C GLY A 160 16.79 -16.80 3.55
N ARG A 161 18.05 -16.43 3.79
CA ARG A 161 19.02 -17.23 4.56
C ARG A 161 19.84 -16.38 5.53
N HIS A 162 20.16 -16.91 6.71
CA HIS A 162 21.11 -16.28 7.64
C HIS A 162 22.44 -17.06 7.63
N LEU A 163 23.55 -16.40 7.35
CA LEU A 163 24.91 -16.96 7.51
C LEU A 163 25.48 -16.50 8.85
N ILE A 164 25.78 -17.44 9.75
CA ILE A 164 26.27 -17.17 11.10
C ILE A 164 27.80 -17.33 11.13
N TYR A 165 28.50 -16.28 11.55
CA TYR A 165 29.95 -16.21 11.64
C TYR A 165 30.42 -15.88 13.07
N ILE A 166 31.69 -16.17 13.38
CA ILE A 166 32.34 -15.77 14.64
C ILE A 166 32.39 -14.23 14.72
N ARG A 167 32.01 -13.64 15.86
CA ARG A 167 32.31 -12.23 16.13
C ARG A 167 33.81 -12.09 16.40
N PRO A 168 34.55 -11.21 15.70
CA PRO A 168 35.95 -10.96 16.01
C PRO A 168 36.16 -10.64 17.49
N LYS A 169 37.20 -11.25 18.09
CA LYS A 169 37.53 -11.14 19.51
C LYS A 169 38.28 -9.84 19.84
N THR A 170 37.64 -8.73 19.52
CA THR A 170 38.14 -7.36 19.69
C THR A 170 37.18 -6.55 20.58
N ASP A 171 37.69 -5.52 21.23
CA ASP A 171 36.87 -4.52 21.95
C ASP A 171 36.25 -3.46 21.02
N LYS A 172 36.53 -3.54 19.72
CA LYS A 172 35.78 -2.83 18.68
C LYS A 172 34.31 -3.27 18.73
N LYS A 173 33.41 -2.37 18.34
CA LYS A 173 31.96 -2.56 18.35
C LYS A 173 31.45 -2.78 16.93
N TYR A 174 30.64 -3.81 16.73
CA TYR A 174 30.11 -4.21 15.43
C TYR A 174 28.60 -3.98 15.41
N ARG A 175 28.12 -3.11 14.53
CA ARG A 175 26.76 -2.58 14.56
C ARG A 175 25.79 -3.40 13.71
N THR A 176 24.60 -3.61 14.29
CA THR A 176 23.40 -4.09 13.59
C THR A 176 22.89 -2.98 12.66
N TYR A 177 22.78 -3.26 11.37
CA TYR A 177 22.39 -2.31 10.32
C TYR A 177 21.41 -2.95 9.34
N THR A 178 20.56 -2.12 8.73
CA THR A 178 19.65 -2.54 7.64
C THR A 178 20.17 -2.08 6.28
N ASN A 179 20.09 -2.93 5.25
CA ASN A 179 20.59 -2.65 3.90
C ASN A 179 22.04 -2.13 3.89
N ILE A 180 22.96 -3.00 4.31
CA ILE A 180 24.40 -2.70 4.47
C ILE A 180 25.11 -2.53 3.12
N LEU A 181 24.57 -3.17 2.09
CA LEU A 181 24.96 -2.99 0.69
C LEU A 181 24.03 -1.95 0.04
N LYS A 182 24.59 -1.11 -0.83
CA LYS A 182 23.89 -0.05 -1.56
C LYS A 182 24.47 0.07 -2.98
N PRO A 183 23.65 0.41 -3.99
CA PRO A 183 22.25 0.84 -3.91
C PRO A 183 21.23 -0.29 -3.69
N THR A 184 21.58 -1.55 -3.98
CA THR A 184 20.66 -2.70 -3.95
C THR A 184 20.30 -3.10 -2.50
N PRO A 185 19.02 -3.08 -2.11
CA PRO A 185 18.57 -3.53 -0.79
C PRO A 185 18.56 -5.07 -0.68
N GLY A 186 18.38 -5.60 0.54
CA GLY A 186 18.17 -7.04 0.79
C GLY A 186 19.25 -7.76 1.58
N VAL A 187 20.26 -7.05 2.10
CA VAL A 187 21.27 -7.62 3.01
C VAL A 187 21.37 -6.78 4.28
N ASP A 188 21.02 -7.39 5.40
CA ASP A 188 21.07 -6.83 6.74
C ASP A 188 22.25 -7.42 7.54
N SER A 189 22.67 -6.74 8.62
CA SER A 189 23.59 -7.29 9.61
C SER A 189 22.92 -7.44 10.98
N ARG A 190 23.16 -8.57 11.66
CA ARG A 190 22.83 -8.76 13.08
C ARG A 190 24.13 -8.94 13.87
N ALA A 191 24.47 -7.95 14.69
CA ALA A 191 25.73 -7.89 15.42
C ALA A 191 25.49 -7.45 16.88
N ASP A 192 26.32 -6.58 17.46
CA ASP A 192 26.12 -6.11 18.84
C ASP A 192 24.75 -5.40 18.96
N GLY A 193 23.93 -5.88 19.90
CA GLY A 193 22.56 -5.40 20.14
C GLY A 193 21.49 -5.95 19.18
N GLY A 194 21.85 -6.84 18.25
CA GLY A 194 20.92 -7.55 17.37
C GLY A 194 20.42 -8.88 17.95
N TYR A 195 19.56 -9.57 17.19
CA TYR A 195 19.18 -10.96 17.42
C TYR A 195 18.69 -11.61 16.12
N ILE A 196 18.60 -12.94 16.11
CA ILE A 196 17.93 -13.75 15.08
C ILE A 196 16.85 -14.65 15.71
N VAL A 197 15.93 -15.16 14.89
CA VAL A 197 15.03 -16.27 15.24
C VAL A 197 15.64 -17.57 14.72
N ALA A 198 15.70 -18.59 15.57
CA ALA A 198 16.45 -19.84 15.32
C ALA A 198 15.53 -21.06 15.11
N PRO A 199 16.00 -22.14 14.46
CA PRO A 199 15.25 -23.40 14.34
C PRO A 199 14.81 -23.98 15.71
N PRO A 200 13.77 -24.83 15.78
CA PRO A 200 12.76 -25.13 14.76
C PRO A 200 11.58 -24.13 14.83
N SER A 201 11.83 -22.84 15.10
CA SER A 201 10.78 -21.81 15.28
C SER A 201 9.85 -21.66 14.09
N LEU A 202 8.62 -21.20 14.33
CA LEU A 202 7.58 -21.08 13.30
C LEU A 202 7.48 -19.65 12.72
N HIS A 203 7.54 -19.52 11.40
CA HIS A 203 7.34 -18.26 10.68
C HIS A 203 5.86 -18.03 10.34
N GLU A 204 5.46 -16.79 10.06
CA GLU A 204 4.08 -16.42 9.70
C GLU A 204 3.56 -17.08 8.41
N SER A 205 4.48 -17.49 7.53
CA SER A 205 4.24 -18.29 6.32
C SER A 205 3.98 -19.78 6.58
N TRP A 206 3.89 -20.20 7.84
CA TRP A 206 3.76 -21.59 8.31
C TRP A 206 4.94 -22.53 8.01
N ARG A 207 5.97 -22.06 7.30
CA ARG A 207 7.29 -22.70 7.24
C ARG A 207 8.04 -22.51 8.56
N ARG A 208 8.92 -23.45 8.90
CA ARG A 208 9.83 -23.31 10.05
C ARG A 208 11.11 -22.58 9.63
N TYR A 209 11.86 -22.13 10.62
CA TYR A 209 13.30 -21.94 10.51
C TYR A 209 13.96 -23.30 10.65
N GLU A 210 14.86 -23.64 9.73
CA GLU A 210 15.55 -24.94 9.64
C GLU A 210 17.03 -24.67 9.32
N TRP A 211 17.95 -25.47 9.87
CA TRP A 211 19.37 -25.41 9.50
C TRP A 211 19.55 -25.93 8.07
N GLU A 212 20.55 -25.42 7.35
CA GLU A 212 20.94 -25.99 6.06
C GLU A 212 21.70 -27.31 6.29
N ALA A 213 21.33 -28.37 5.57
CA ALA A 213 21.74 -29.74 5.88
C ALA A 213 23.24 -30.00 5.67
N SER A 214 23.93 -29.14 4.90
CA SER A 214 25.38 -29.18 4.71
C SER A 214 26.17 -28.40 5.77
N SER A 215 25.52 -27.58 6.60
CA SER A 215 26.18 -26.75 7.63
C SER A 215 25.48 -26.76 9.00
N ASP A 216 24.69 -27.80 9.29
CA ASP A 216 23.94 -27.92 10.55
C ASP A 216 24.87 -28.02 11.78
N PRO A 217 24.77 -27.08 12.73
CA PRO A 217 25.58 -27.10 13.96
C PRO A 217 25.24 -28.25 14.92
N THR A 218 24.09 -28.94 14.79
CA THR A 218 23.84 -30.16 15.57
C THR A 218 24.73 -31.33 15.16
N GLU A 219 25.16 -31.36 13.90
CA GLU A 219 26.13 -32.33 13.38
C GLU A 219 27.60 -31.91 13.66
N GLY A 220 27.80 -30.85 14.47
CA GLY A 220 29.13 -30.39 14.91
C GLY A 220 29.80 -29.37 13.99
N VAL A 221 29.08 -28.82 13.01
CA VAL A 221 29.57 -27.69 12.21
C VAL A 221 29.68 -26.43 13.08
N LEU A 222 30.80 -25.72 13.00
CA LEU A 222 31.05 -24.51 13.77
C LEU A 222 31.03 -23.27 12.86
N PRO A 223 30.54 -22.11 13.33
CA PRO A 223 30.72 -20.84 12.61
C PRO A 223 32.20 -20.58 12.33
N VAL A 224 32.53 -20.07 11.14
CA VAL A 224 33.89 -19.65 10.78
C VAL A 224 34.08 -18.13 10.92
N ASP A 225 35.29 -17.64 10.68
CA ASP A 225 35.55 -16.20 10.67
C ASP A 225 34.82 -15.49 9.49
N PRO A 226 34.22 -14.31 9.73
CA PRO A 226 33.44 -13.57 8.74
C PRO A 226 34.31 -12.96 7.64
N PRO A 227 33.76 -12.74 6.42
CA PRO A 227 34.50 -12.11 5.35
C PRO A 227 34.87 -10.66 5.70
N GLU A 228 36.08 -10.24 5.32
CA GLU A 228 36.67 -8.95 5.70
C GLU A 228 35.77 -7.77 5.32
N TRP A 229 35.21 -7.77 4.10
CA TRP A 229 34.30 -6.74 3.60
C TRP A 229 33.05 -6.54 4.49
N PHE A 230 32.57 -7.60 5.13
CA PHE A 230 31.39 -7.53 6.01
C PHE A 230 31.77 -6.86 7.33
N ILE A 231 32.92 -7.25 7.90
CA ILE A 231 33.45 -6.64 9.12
C ILE A 231 33.75 -5.15 8.92
N GLU A 232 34.39 -4.76 7.81
CA GLU A 232 34.69 -3.35 7.51
C GLU A 232 33.44 -2.45 7.39
N LEU A 233 32.30 -3.01 6.97
CA LEU A 233 31.03 -2.29 6.87
C LEU A 233 30.31 -2.15 8.22
N ILE A 234 30.37 -3.18 9.08
CA ILE A 234 29.67 -3.18 10.38
C ILE A 234 30.51 -2.62 11.53
N GLU A 235 31.83 -2.49 11.37
CA GLU A 235 32.73 -1.93 12.38
C GLU A 235 32.47 -0.44 12.66
N GLU A 236 32.37 -0.08 13.94
CA GLU A 236 32.29 1.30 14.40
C GLU A 236 33.67 1.97 14.31
N LYS A 237 33.99 2.51 13.12
CA LYS A 237 35.26 3.19 12.82
C LYS A 237 35.48 4.40 13.77
N PRO A 238 36.72 4.60 14.28
CA PRO A 238 37.05 5.72 15.16
C PRO A 238 37.02 7.07 14.42
N HIS A 239 36.95 8.16 15.19
CA HIS A 239 36.94 9.53 14.66
C HIS A 239 38.34 9.99 14.19
N LEU A 240 38.38 10.92 13.24
CA LEU A 240 39.62 11.42 12.60
C LEU A 240 40.34 12.49 13.44
N HIS A 241 41.64 12.68 13.19
CA HIS A 241 42.55 13.43 14.08
C HIS A 241 43.32 14.61 13.43
N SER A 242 43.07 14.98 12.17
CA SER A 242 43.77 16.09 11.49
C SER A 242 42.80 17.05 10.75
N VAL A 243 43.29 18.22 10.33
CA VAL A 243 42.53 19.24 9.58
C VAL A 243 42.83 19.13 8.07
N GLU A 244 43.98 18.56 7.74
CA GLU A 244 44.56 18.44 6.41
C GLU A 244 43.79 17.47 5.52
N ASP A 245 43.15 16.46 6.12
CA ASP A 245 42.35 15.43 5.44
C ASP A 245 40.94 15.92 5.02
N LEU A 246 40.57 17.17 5.30
CA LEU A 246 39.27 17.75 4.94
C LEU A 246 39.20 18.11 3.44
N PRO A 247 38.09 17.78 2.74
CA PRO A 247 37.98 17.94 1.28
C PRO A 247 38.04 19.41 0.81
N GLU A 248 38.51 19.59 -0.43
CA GLU A 248 38.58 20.88 -1.13
C GLU A 248 37.19 21.58 -1.25
N PRO A 249 37.15 22.93 -1.29
CA PRO A 249 35.95 23.72 -1.05
C PRO A 249 34.95 23.71 -2.21
N SER A 250 33.68 24.00 -1.90
CA SER A 250 32.56 23.99 -2.87
C SER A 250 31.45 25.02 -2.59
N GLY A 251 31.67 25.98 -1.70
CA GLY A 251 30.69 27.04 -1.38
C GLY A 251 31.35 28.30 -0.86
N GLU A 252 30.75 29.46 -1.15
CA GLU A 252 31.19 30.76 -0.65
C GLU A 252 30.35 31.17 0.58
N PHE A 253 30.98 31.78 1.58
CA PHE A 253 30.29 32.42 2.69
C PHE A 253 29.72 33.79 2.29
N PRO A 254 28.63 34.27 2.91
CA PRO A 254 28.19 35.65 2.72
C PRO A 254 29.27 36.64 3.19
N LEU A 255 29.42 37.76 2.48
CA LEU A 255 30.49 38.75 2.69
C LEU A 255 30.64 39.19 4.16
N ASN A 256 29.52 39.33 4.87
CA ASN A 256 29.45 39.85 6.24
C ASN A 256 29.67 38.77 7.32
N ILE A 257 30.08 37.54 6.98
CA ILE A 257 30.18 36.42 7.94
C ILE A 257 31.09 36.74 9.14
N LYS A 258 32.19 37.48 8.92
CA LYS A 258 33.11 37.87 10.01
C LYS A 258 32.47 38.88 10.96
N GLU A 259 31.70 39.84 10.43
CA GLU A 259 30.95 40.83 11.24
C GLU A 259 29.88 40.15 12.11
N MET A 260 29.16 39.16 11.55
CA MET A 260 28.18 38.38 12.31
C MET A 260 28.84 37.60 13.46
N LEU A 261 29.97 36.94 13.19
CA LEU A 261 30.72 36.20 14.22
C LEU A 261 31.30 37.13 15.29
N GLU A 262 31.72 38.34 14.93
CA GLU A 262 32.27 39.32 15.87
C GLU A 262 31.25 39.89 16.88
N ALA A 263 29.96 39.83 16.55
CA ALA A 263 28.89 40.18 17.49
C ALA A 263 28.53 39.06 18.48
N ILE A 264 28.85 37.79 18.19
CA ILE A 264 28.40 36.64 19.00
C ILE A 264 29.48 36.23 20.01
N PRO A 265 29.19 36.20 21.33
CA PRO A 265 30.11 35.64 22.33
C PRO A 265 30.31 34.13 22.17
N ALA A 266 31.56 33.67 22.20
CA ALA A 266 31.92 32.26 22.08
C ALA A 266 31.80 31.45 23.40
N ASP A 267 31.44 32.11 24.52
CA ASP A 267 31.51 31.52 25.87
C ASP A 267 30.38 30.55 26.23
N ASN A 268 29.30 30.50 25.45
CA ASN A 268 28.16 29.61 25.68
C ASN A 268 28.27 28.37 24.79
N TYR A 269 28.23 27.18 25.38
CA TYR A 269 28.43 25.91 24.66
C TYR A 269 27.37 25.64 23.58
N ASP A 270 26.10 25.97 23.82
CA ASP A 270 25.02 25.73 22.86
C ASP A 270 25.09 26.72 21.69
N THR A 271 25.42 27.98 21.97
CA THR A 271 25.76 29.00 20.96
C THR A 271 26.97 28.56 20.13
N TRP A 272 28.03 28.09 20.80
CA TRP A 272 29.29 27.66 20.19
C TRP A 272 29.10 26.47 19.23
N ILE A 273 28.37 25.43 19.67
CA ILE A 273 27.97 24.29 18.83
C ILE A 273 27.06 24.73 17.67
N GLY A 274 26.09 25.62 17.92
CA GLY A 274 25.16 26.10 16.90
C GLY A 274 25.86 26.86 15.77
N VAL A 275 26.82 27.74 16.11
CA VAL A 275 27.67 28.43 15.13
C VAL A 275 28.54 27.43 14.37
N GLY A 276 29.14 26.46 15.06
CA GLY A 276 29.98 25.43 14.43
C GLY A 276 29.23 24.59 13.40
N MET A 277 28.04 24.10 13.75
CA MET A 277 27.18 23.33 12.83
C MET A 277 26.77 24.15 11.60
N ALA A 278 26.47 25.44 11.78
CA ALA A 278 26.09 26.32 10.67
C ALA A 278 27.26 26.58 9.70
N LEU A 279 28.46 26.84 10.22
CA LEU A 279 29.67 27.04 9.41
C LEU A 279 30.05 25.76 8.65
N HIS A 280 30.09 24.61 9.34
CA HIS A 280 30.44 23.30 8.78
C HIS A 280 29.56 22.89 7.58
N ARG A 281 28.29 23.33 7.58
CA ARG A 281 27.31 23.03 6.53
C ARG A 281 27.66 23.67 5.18
N ILE A 282 28.20 24.88 5.21
CA ILE A 282 28.47 25.74 4.05
C ILE A 282 29.78 25.31 3.38
N ASP A 283 30.87 25.39 4.12
CA ASP A 283 32.21 24.95 3.73
C ASP A 283 32.90 24.40 4.99
N SER A 284 33.20 23.09 4.99
CA SER A 284 33.79 22.40 6.15
C SER A 284 35.26 22.79 6.39
N ARG A 285 35.99 23.30 5.40
CA ARG A 285 37.42 23.62 5.51
C ARG A 285 37.67 25.08 5.84
N ASN A 286 36.99 26.00 5.15
CA ASN A 286 37.04 27.42 5.48
C ASN A 286 36.17 27.75 6.71
N GLY A 287 35.06 27.05 6.92
CA GLY A 287 34.26 27.15 8.13
C GLY A 287 35.02 26.71 9.38
N PHE A 288 35.92 25.72 9.29
CA PHE A 288 36.74 25.29 10.41
C PHE A 288 37.63 26.44 10.90
N ARG A 289 38.32 27.09 9.96
CA ARG A 289 39.18 28.25 10.25
C ARG A 289 38.39 29.39 10.87
N LEU A 290 37.23 29.73 10.33
CA LEU A 290 36.34 30.76 10.91
C LEU A 290 35.87 30.39 12.32
N TRP A 291 35.60 29.11 12.59
CA TRP A 291 35.17 28.65 13.92
C TRP A 291 36.33 28.63 14.93
N ASP A 292 37.54 28.21 14.54
CA ASP A 292 38.74 28.24 15.40
C ASP A 292 39.20 29.69 15.68
N GLU A 293 39.26 30.55 14.65
CA GLU A 293 39.53 32.01 14.78
C GLU A 293 38.54 32.72 15.72
N TRP A 294 37.25 32.32 15.68
CA TRP A 294 36.21 32.88 16.54
C TRP A 294 36.27 32.31 17.96
N SER A 295 36.50 31.00 18.10
CA SER A 295 36.54 30.31 19.40
C SER A 295 37.73 30.75 20.24
N ALA A 296 38.87 31.04 19.62
CA ALA A 296 40.07 31.56 20.27
C ALA A 296 39.87 32.94 20.94
N LYS A 297 38.72 33.58 20.76
CA LYS A 297 38.32 34.81 21.47
C LYS A 297 37.72 34.56 22.87
N SER A 298 37.50 33.30 23.27
CA SER A 298 37.00 32.93 24.62
C SER A 298 38.12 32.42 25.52
N ASP A 299 38.14 32.86 26.79
CA ASP A 299 39.04 32.35 27.84
C ASP A 299 38.86 30.84 28.13
N LYS A 300 37.81 30.20 27.59
CA LYS A 300 37.53 28.77 27.74
C LYS A 300 38.18 27.90 26.67
N TYR A 301 38.79 28.50 25.65
CA TYR A 301 39.43 27.82 24.53
C TYR A 301 40.73 27.09 24.96
N LYS A 302 40.78 25.76 24.79
CA LYS A 302 41.92 24.93 25.20
C LYS A 302 42.86 24.54 24.04
N GLY A 303 42.74 25.22 22.89
CA GLY A 303 43.49 24.94 21.67
C GLY A 303 42.73 24.08 20.65
N THR A 304 43.17 24.20 19.39
CA THR A 304 42.54 23.62 18.19
C THR A 304 42.19 22.13 18.30
N SER A 305 42.92 21.33 19.08
CA SER A 305 42.67 19.89 19.26
C SER A 305 41.26 19.56 19.82
N GLU A 306 40.73 20.37 20.74
CA GLU A 306 39.36 20.17 21.26
C GLU A 306 38.30 20.54 20.21
N ILE A 307 38.63 21.47 19.31
CA ILE A 307 37.77 21.91 18.21
C ILE A 307 37.71 20.88 17.08
N VAL A 308 38.83 20.23 16.74
CA VAL A 308 38.87 19.14 15.74
C VAL A 308 37.95 17.97 16.12
N GLU A 309 37.95 17.57 17.40
CA GLU A 309 37.07 16.51 17.90
C GLU A 309 35.57 16.87 17.72
N LYS A 310 35.19 18.12 17.99
CA LYS A 310 33.80 18.55 17.83
C LYS A 310 33.41 18.80 16.38
N TRP A 311 34.28 19.38 15.57
CA TRP A 311 34.04 19.62 14.15
C TRP A 311 33.79 18.32 13.37
N THR A 312 34.65 17.31 13.59
CA THR A 312 34.53 15.99 12.95
C THR A 312 33.32 15.18 13.43
N SER A 313 32.62 15.62 14.49
CA SER A 313 31.35 15.03 14.93
C SER A 313 30.12 15.51 14.12
N PHE A 314 30.23 16.64 13.41
CA PHE A 314 29.11 17.27 12.71
C PHE A 314 28.74 16.52 11.42
N LYS A 315 27.48 16.07 11.33
CA LYS A 315 26.99 15.29 10.19
C LYS A 315 26.23 16.17 9.20
N ARG A 316 26.58 16.09 7.91
CA ARG A 316 25.96 16.91 6.84
C ARG A 316 24.46 16.63 6.65
N ASN A 317 24.00 15.44 7.03
CA ASN A 317 22.59 15.08 7.18
C ASN A 317 22.33 14.54 8.60
N GLY A 318 21.32 15.07 9.27
CA GLY A 318 20.83 14.61 10.58
C GLY A 318 19.35 14.22 10.52
N ASN A 319 18.93 13.27 11.35
CA ASN A 319 17.55 12.79 11.37
C ASN A 319 16.60 13.80 12.02
N GLY A 320 15.61 14.29 11.28
CA GLY A 320 14.37 14.88 11.80
C GLY A 320 14.42 16.27 12.46
N SER A 321 15.56 16.70 13.01
CA SER A 321 15.69 18.05 13.60
C SER A 321 15.73 19.16 12.53
N PRO A 322 15.28 20.39 12.86
CA PRO A 322 15.39 21.53 11.97
C PRO A 322 16.84 21.76 11.49
N PRO A 323 17.05 22.15 10.23
CA PRO A 323 18.39 22.36 9.69
C PRO A 323 19.05 23.61 10.30
N VAL A 324 20.03 23.41 11.20
CA VAL A 324 20.95 24.49 11.59
C VAL A 324 21.72 24.93 10.35
N ASP A 325 21.66 26.23 10.04
CA ASP A 325 22.26 26.87 8.87
C ASP A 325 22.66 28.33 9.15
N ILE A 326 23.03 29.09 8.11
CA ILE A 326 23.46 30.49 8.20
C ILE A 326 22.44 31.41 8.90
N GLY A 327 21.14 31.12 8.82
CA GLY A 327 20.09 31.85 9.52
C GLY A 327 20.23 31.77 11.04
N THR A 328 20.85 30.70 11.55
CA THR A 328 21.16 30.56 12.99
C THR A 328 22.25 31.54 13.42
N VAL A 329 23.32 31.67 12.63
CA VAL A 329 24.41 32.65 12.91
C VAL A 329 23.86 34.07 12.83
N ARG A 330 23.08 34.40 11.79
CA ARG A 330 22.44 35.71 11.65
C ARG A 330 21.54 36.03 12.85
N ARG A 331 20.66 35.11 13.27
CA ARG A 331 19.77 35.31 14.43
C ARG A 331 20.59 35.57 15.70
N LEU A 332 21.61 34.76 15.97
CA LEU A 332 22.48 34.93 17.14
C LEU A 332 23.22 36.27 17.11
N ALA A 333 23.68 36.73 15.95
CA ALA A 333 24.31 38.04 15.80
C ALA A 333 23.32 39.18 16.07
N GLU A 334 22.11 39.10 15.50
CA GLU A 334 21.03 40.10 15.73
C GLU A 334 20.59 40.15 17.21
N GLU A 335 20.53 39.00 17.90
CA GLU A 335 20.25 38.92 19.34
C GLU A 335 21.34 39.58 20.20
N HIS A 336 22.57 39.71 19.69
CA HIS A 336 23.68 40.42 20.34
C HIS A 336 23.93 41.82 19.73
N GLY A 337 22.97 42.36 18.98
CA GLY A 337 22.96 43.75 18.52
C GLY A 337 23.61 44.02 17.15
N TRP A 338 24.00 42.98 16.39
CA TRP A 338 24.39 43.15 14.99
C TRP A 338 23.18 43.57 14.15
N VAL A 339 23.38 44.53 13.24
CA VAL A 339 22.33 45.01 12.33
C VAL A 339 22.80 44.82 10.90
N ASP A 340 22.08 43.98 10.15
CA ASP A 340 22.40 43.69 8.74
C ASP A 340 22.48 44.99 7.91
N PRO A 341 23.63 45.33 7.30
CA PRO A 341 23.78 46.50 6.43
C PRO A 341 22.75 46.56 5.28
N ALA A 342 22.18 45.43 4.85
CA ALA A 342 21.12 45.40 3.85
C ALA A 342 19.79 45.99 4.34
N ARG A 343 19.57 46.17 5.65
CA ARG A 343 18.35 46.80 6.22
C ARG A 343 18.19 48.27 5.81
N GLY A 344 19.22 48.91 5.26
CA GLY A 344 19.19 50.31 4.83
C GLY A 344 18.15 50.70 3.76
N HIS A 345 17.51 49.74 3.08
CA HIS A 345 16.45 50.02 2.08
C HIS A 345 15.01 49.89 2.64
N GLY A 346 14.83 49.66 3.94
CA GLY A 346 13.49 49.46 4.53
C GLY A 346 12.53 50.65 4.43
N ALA A 347 13.04 51.86 4.17
CA ALA A 347 12.21 53.07 4.06
C ALA A 347 11.41 53.12 2.74
N GLU A 348 12.05 52.87 1.59
CA GLU A 348 11.39 52.93 0.28
C GLU A 348 10.25 51.92 0.14
N VAL A 349 10.37 50.74 0.77
CA VAL A 349 9.34 49.70 0.73
C VAL A 349 8.10 50.09 1.53
N ALA A 350 8.24 50.84 2.64
CA ALA A 350 7.10 51.36 3.41
C ALA A 350 6.33 52.46 2.64
N GLU A 351 7.00 53.15 1.72
CA GLU A 351 6.39 54.08 0.77
C GLU A 351 5.74 53.30 -0.39
N ALA A 352 6.43 52.30 -0.96
CA ALA A 352 5.96 51.47 -2.07
C ALA A 352 4.73 50.61 -1.71
N LEU A 353 4.62 50.13 -0.47
CA LEU A 353 3.41 49.44 0.03
C LEU A 353 2.21 50.37 0.24
N LYS A 354 2.39 51.69 0.13
CA LYS A 354 1.31 52.69 0.11
C LYS A 354 1.01 53.24 -1.28
N SER A 355 2.00 53.23 -2.19
CA SER A 355 1.86 53.78 -3.55
C SER A 355 1.67 52.73 -4.65
N GLY A 356 1.94 51.45 -4.37
CA GLY A 356 1.62 50.33 -5.25
C GLY A 356 0.11 50.10 -5.34
N THR A 357 -0.48 50.45 -6.48
CA THR A 357 -1.92 50.34 -6.74
C THR A 357 -2.40 48.88 -6.70
N ALA A 358 -3.01 48.47 -5.59
CA ALA A 358 -3.72 47.19 -5.47
C ALA A 358 -4.95 47.08 -6.41
N GLU A 359 -5.34 48.20 -7.03
CA GLU A 359 -6.34 48.32 -8.09
C GLU A 359 -5.91 47.65 -9.41
N ASP A 360 -4.60 47.55 -9.67
CA ASP A 360 -4.01 47.08 -10.93
C ASP A 360 -3.80 45.54 -10.96
N TRP A 361 -4.31 44.84 -9.95
CA TRP A 361 -4.30 43.38 -9.84
C TRP A 361 -5.73 42.84 -9.75
N PRO A 362 -6.14 41.89 -10.64
CA PRO A 362 -7.35 41.11 -10.43
C PRO A 362 -7.34 40.38 -9.08
N ASP A 363 -8.51 40.01 -8.58
CA ASP A 363 -8.57 39.22 -7.35
C ASP A 363 -7.97 37.82 -7.55
N PRO A 364 -7.12 37.35 -6.62
CA PRO A 364 -6.44 36.07 -6.75
C PRO A 364 -7.44 34.92 -6.55
N GLN A 365 -7.63 34.12 -7.59
CA GLN A 365 -8.52 32.96 -7.59
C GLN A 365 -7.97 31.88 -6.65
N GLN A 366 -8.83 31.09 -6.02
CA GLN A 366 -8.40 30.06 -5.07
C GLN A 366 -7.63 28.93 -5.78
N LEU A 367 -6.50 28.50 -5.20
CA LEU A 367 -5.77 27.30 -5.66
C LEU A 367 -6.60 26.02 -5.47
N LYS A 368 -7.45 25.98 -4.44
CA LYS A 368 -8.40 24.91 -4.19
C LYS A 368 -9.81 25.47 -4.26
N ILE A 369 -10.56 25.06 -5.28
CA ILE A 369 -12.02 25.18 -5.26
C ILE A 369 -12.52 24.11 -4.30
N GLU A 370 -13.01 24.53 -3.13
CA GLU A 370 -13.65 23.60 -2.19
C GLU A 370 -14.99 23.14 -2.78
N HIS A 371 -15.05 21.89 -3.24
CA HIS A 371 -16.31 21.23 -3.57
C HIS A 371 -16.89 20.63 -2.28
N PRO A 372 -17.95 21.20 -1.67
CA PRO A 372 -18.53 20.63 -0.46
C PRO A 372 -19.21 19.30 -0.79
N ALA A 373 -19.03 18.30 0.08
CA ALA A 373 -19.79 17.05 -0.02
C ALA A 373 -21.30 17.33 0.12
N ILE A 374 -22.05 17.10 -0.97
CA ILE A 374 -23.49 17.29 -1.07
C ILE A 374 -24.26 16.05 -0.59
N GLU A 375 -25.50 16.24 -0.14
CA GLU A 375 -26.37 15.16 0.32
C GLU A 375 -26.73 14.20 -0.83
N TYR A 376 -26.87 12.91 -0.50
CA TYR A 376 -27.18 11.86 -1.48
C TYR A 376 -28.64 11.97 -1.93
N PRO A 377 -28.96 11.93 -3.24
CA PRO A 377 -30.33 11.98 -3.75
C PRO A 377 -31.05 10.64 -3.53
N ILE A 378 -31.29 10.29 -2.25
CA ILE A 378 -31.94 9.05 -1.82
C ILE A 378 -33.40 8.96 -2.33
N ASP A 379 -34.01 10.10 -2.67
CA ASP A 379 -35.33 10.18 -3.28
C ASP A 379 -35.36 9.76 -4.75
N ALA A 380 -34.22 9.79 -5.44
CA ALA A 380 -34.05 9.34 -6.82
C ALA A 380 -33.78 7.82 -6.94
N LEU A 381 -33.71 7.09 -5.83
CA LEU A 381 -33.70 5.63 -5.84
C LEU A 381 -35.12 5.10 -6.13
N PRO A 382 -35.28 4.01 -6.91
CA PRO A 382 -36.57 3.33 -7.07
C PRO A 382 -37.17 2.94 -5.72
N ALA A 383 -38.49 3.02 -5.56
CA ALA A 383 -39.15 3.02 -4.24
C ALA A 383 -38.71 1.86 -3.32
N ARG A 384 -38.71 0.61 -3.83
CA ARG A 384 -38.26 -0.56 -3.07
C ARG A 384 -36.77 -0.50 -2.69
N VAL A 385 -35.91 0.05 -3.55
CA VAL A 385 -34.48 0.26 -3.24
C VAL A 385 -34.33 1.31 -2.17
N LYS A 386 -35.03 2.44 -2.30
CA LYS A 386 -35.04 3.56 -1.34
C LYS A 386 -35.46 3.09 0.05
N GLU A 387 -36.55 2.35 0.15
CA GLU A 387 -37.09 1.85 1.41
C GLU A 387 -36.13 0.86 2.08
N ALA A 388 -35.59 -0.11 1.33
CA ALA A 388 -34.58 -1.05 1.83
C ALA A 388 -33.27 -0.36 2.26
N VAL A 389 -32.82 0.66 1.51
CA VAL A 389 -31.65 1.47 1.86
C VAL A 389 -31.90 2.27 3.14
N ILE A 390 -33.08 2.84 3.33
CA ILE A 390 -33.44 3.55 4.57
C ILE A 390 -33.47 2.57 5.76
N GLU A 391 -34.11 1.41 5.63
CA GLU A 391 -34.23 0.41 6.68
C GLU A 391 -32.85 -0.12 7.13
N VAL A 392 -31.99 -0.51 6.18
CA VAL A 392 -30.60 -0.91 6.47
C VAL A 392 -29.79 0.25 7.04
N GLN A 393 -29.98 1.49 6.55
CA GLN A 393 -29.22 2.64 7.05
C GLN A 393 -29.61 3.00 8.49
N GLN A 394 -30.89 2.89 8.87
CA GLN A 394 -31.35 3.19 10.24
C GLN A 394 -30.71 2.26 11.28
N PHE A 395 -30.54 0.97 10.97
CA PHE A 395 -29.88 0.01 11.87
C PHE A 395 -28.35 0.02 11.75
N VAL A 396 -27.81 -0.14 10.53
CA VAL A 396 -26.36 -0.22 10.30
C VAL A 396 -25.68 1.13 10.56
N LYS A 397 -26.41 2.25 10.45
CA LYS A 397 -25.90 3.62 10.68
C LYS A 397 -24.60 3.90 9.96
N ALA A 398 -24.51 3.35 8.75
CA ALA A 398 -23.52 3.67 7.74
C ALA A 398 -23.90 4.97 7.02
N PRO A 399 -22.99 5.60 6.27
CA PRO A 399 -23.36 6.71 5.40
C PRO A 399 -24.27 6.24 4.26
N VAL A 400 -25.34 7.00 3.97
CA VAL A 400 -26.35 6.67 2.93
C VAL A 400 -25.72 6.25 1.59
N PRO A 401 -24.70 6.93 1.02
CA PRO A 401 -24.10 6.52 -0.25
C PRO A 401 -23.50 5.12 -0.25
N MET A 402 -22.94 4.66 0.88
CA MET A 402 -22.38 3.32 0.98
C MET A 402 -23.49 2.27 0.96
N VAL A 403 -24.60 2.53 1.67
CA VAL A 403 -25.77 1.66 1.69
C VAL A 403 -26.44 1.58 0.32
N ALA A 404 -26.63 2.72 -0.34
CA ALA A 404 -27.17 2.80 -1.69
C ALA A 404 -26.26 2.11 -2.72
N SER A 405 -24.94 2.32 -2.67
CA SER A 405 -23.99 1.66 -3.58
C SER A 405 -23.95 0.13 -3.41
N SER A 406 -24.19 -0.36 -2.20
CA SER A 406 -24.29 -1.80 -1.90
C SER A 406 -25.58 -2.41 -2.48
N ALA A 407 -26.72 -1.70 -2.41
CA ALA A 407 -27.97 -2.11 -3.05
C ALA A 407 -27.91 -2.03 -4.58
N ILE A 408 -27.34 -0.96 -5.15
CA ILE A 408 -27.17 -0.77 -6.59
C ILE A 408 -26.23 -1.81 -7.19
N SER A 409 -25.14 -2.19 -6.50
CA SER A 409 -24.21 -3.21 -6.99
C SER A 409 -24.80 -4.62 -6.96
N ALA A 410 -25.61 -4.94 -5.95
CA ALA A 410 -26.40 -6.17 -5.92
C ALA A 410 -27.37 -6.27 -7.11
N LEU A 411 -28.11 -5.18 -7.40
CA LEU A 411 -28.97 -5.08 -8.58
C LEU A 411 -28.19 -5.21 -9.89
N SER A 412 -27.04 -4.54 -10.01
CA SER A 412 -26.17 -4.62 -11.18
C SER A 412 -25.69 -6.06 -11.43
N LEU A 413 -25.28 -6.79 -10.39
CA LEU A 413 -24.87 -8.19 -10.50
C LEU A 413 -26.03 -9.11 -10.90
N ALA A 414 -27.23 -8.88 -10.38
CA ALA A 414 -28.40 -9.69 -10.71
C ALA A 414 -28.88 -9.46 -12.16
N ALA A 415 -29.06 -8.21 -12.58
CA ALA A 415 -29.71 -7.90 -13.87
C ALA A 415 -28.77 -7.93 -15.09
N GLN A 416 -27.45 -7.75 -14.92
CA GLN A 416 -26.50 -7.62 -16.04
C GLN A 416 -26.49 -8.80 -17.04
N ALA A 417 -26.90 -10.00 -16.62
CA ALA A 417 -26.94 -11.17 -17.49
C ALA A 417 -28.20 -11.22 -18.39
N HIS A 418 -29.20 -10.37 -18.10
CA HIS A 418 -30.53 -10.40 -18.71
C HIS A 418 -30.82 -9.20 -19.60
N VAL A 419 -30.14 -8.06 -19.39
CA VAL A 419 -30.31 -6.82 -20.18
C VAL A 419 -29.03 -6.10 -20.57
N ASP A 420 -29.03 -5.58 -21.80
CA ASP A 420 -28.11 -4.56 -22.32
C ASP A 420 -28.92 -3.27 -22.61
N VAL A 421 -28.26 -2.12 -22.81
CA VAL A 421 -28.93 -0.83 -23.06
C VAL A 421 -28.48 -0.19 -24.38
N ARG A 422 -29.44 0.26 -25.20
CA ARG A 422 -29.19 1.02 -26.44
C ARG A 422 -29.62 2.48 -26.28
N ARG A 423 -28.62 3.37 -26.38
CA ARG A 423 -28.76 4.84 -26.26
C ARG A 423 -28.98 5.52 -27.61
N ALA A 424 -28.55 4.90 -28.70
CA ALA A 424 -28.80 5.28 -30.09
C ALA A 424 -28.42 4.11 -31.03
N SER A 425 -28.65 4.26 -32.33
CA SER A 425 -28.10 3.34 -33.33
C SER A 425 -26.57 3.24 -33.20
N LYS A 426 -26.05 2.03 -33.01
CA LYS A 426 -24.62 1.71 -32.74
C LYS A 426 -24.08 2.25 -31.41
N LEU A 427 -24.92 2.75 -30.50
CA LEU A 427 -24.54 3.14 -29.14
C LEU A 427 -25.23 2.22 -28.11
N ASP A 428 -24.97 0.93 -28.22
CA ASP A 428 -25.40 -0.15 -27.32
C ASP A 428 -24.24 -0.67 -26.44
N GLY A 429 -24.56 -1.32 -25.31
CA GLY A 429 -23.55 -1.81 -24.36
C GLY A 429 -24.15 -2.44 -23.09
N PRO A 430 -23.32 -3.05 -22.24
CA PRO A 430 -23.76 -3.79 -21.06
C PRO A 430 -24.31 -2.87 -19.97
N THR A 431 -25.29 -3.35 -19.21
CA THR A 431 -25.85 -2.63 -18.04
C THR A 431 -24.97 -2.69 -16.78
N SER A 432 -23.92 -3.52 -16.79
CA SER A 432 -22.96 -3.67 -15.68
C SER A 432 -22.37 -2.32 -15.22
N LEU A 433 -22.47 -2.04 -13.92
CA LEU A 433 -21.86 -0.89 -13.25
C LEU A 433 -20.55 -1.26 -12.54
N PHE A 434 -19.63 -0.29 -12.52
CA PHE A 434 -18.46 -0.27 -11.65
C PHE A 434 -18.67 0.82 -10.59
N MET A 435 -18.50 0.50 -9.31
CA MET A 435 -18.72 1.39 -8.17
C MET A 435 -17.55 1.32 -7.18
N LEU A 436 -17.12 2.47 -6.67
CA LEU A 436 -16.00 2.60 -5.74
C LEU A 436 -16.43 3.38 -4.51
N VAL A 437 -16.47 2.74 -3.34
CA VAL A 437 -16.73 3.41 -2.05
C VAL A 437 -15.41 3.65 -1.33
N ILE A 438 -15.11 4.91 -1.08
CA ILE A 438 -13.96 5.34 -0.27
C ILE A 438 -14.49 5.56 1.16
N ALA A 439 -14.16 4.65 2.06
CA ALA A 439 -14.65 4.64 3.43
C ALA A 439 -13.64 4.00 4.39
N ASP A 440 -13.51 4.62 5.57
CA ASP A 440 -12.47 4.32 6.55
C ASP A 440 -12.59 2.93 7.19
N SER A 441 -11.53 2.56 7.91
CA SER A 441 -11.58 1.38 8.78
C SER A 441 -12.66 1.56 9.86
N GLY A 442 -13.46 0.52 10.09
CA GLY A 442 -14.56 0.56 11.06
C GLY A 442 -15.86 1.21 10.57
N GLU A 443 -15.98 1.67 9.31
CA GLU A 443 -17.20 2.32 8.79
C GLU A 443 -18.41 1.36 8.59
N ARG A 444 -18.34 0.11 9.07
CA ARG A 444 -19.35 -0.97 8.91
C ARG A 444 -19.56 -1.49 7.47
N LYS A 445 -18.55 -1.30 6.61
CA LYS A 445 -18.49 -1.74 5.19
C LYS A 445 -19.07 -3.13 4.93
N SER A 446 -18.43 -4.18 5.43
CA SER A 446 -18.87 -5.57 5.27
C SER A 446 -20.18 -5.91 6.00
N SER A 447 -20.55 -5.14 7.03
CA SER A 447 -21.84 -5.27 7.70
C SER A 447 -22.99 -4.76 6.84
N CYS A 448 -22.75 -3.74 6.02
CA CYS A 448 -23.71 -3.26 5.02
C CYS A 448 -23.86 -4.25 3.86
N ASP A 449 -22.75 -4.67 3.28
CA ASP A 449 -22.72 -5.56 2.10
C ASP A 449 -23.46 -6.88 2.31
N LYS A 450 -23.43 -7.40 3.54
CA LYS A 450 -24.19 -8.60 3.89
C LYS A 450 -25.67 -8.49 3.52
N TYR A 451 -26.35 -7.40 3.87
CA TYR A 451 -27.82 -7.31 3.72
C TYR A 451 -28.28 -7.36 2.26
N PHE A 452 -27.50 -6.79 1.33
CA PHE A 452 -27.85 -6.73 -0.10
C PHE A 452 -27.23 -7.87 -0.94
N LEU A 453 -26.07 -8.42 -0.53
CA LEU A 453 -25.43 -9.54 -1.25
C LEU A 453 -25.84 -10.94 -0.74
N ASP A 454 -26.36 -11.06 0.48
CA ASP A 454 -26.89 -12.34 1.00
C ASP A 454 -27.92 -13.02 0.07
N PRO A 455 -28.92 -12.35 -0.57
CA PRO A 455 -29.80 -13.04 -1.53
C PRO A 455 -29.04 -13.67 -2.69
N ILE A 456 -28.03 -12.97 -3.24
CA ILE A 456 -27.21 -13.47 -4.36
C ILE A 456 -26.34 -14.65 -3.90
N LYS A 457 -25.69 -14.55 -2.73
CA LYS A 457 -24.86 -15.62 -2.15
C LYS A 457 -25.69 -16.87 -1.78
N ASN A 458 -26.93 -16.68 -1.31
CA ASN A 458 -27.85 -17.77 -1.04
C ASN A 458 -28.34 -18.43 -2.32
N TRP A 459 -28.66 -17.66 -3.37
CA TRP A 459 -29.06 -18.18 -4.68
C TRP A 459 -27.91 -18.98 -5.34
N GLU A 460 -26.69 -18.44 -5.35
CA GLU A 460 -25.49 -19.12 -5.88
C GLU A 460 -25.29 -20.49 -5.22
N LYS A 461 -25.37 -20.54 -3.89
CA LYS A 461 -25.30 -21.78 -3.11
C LYS A 461 -26.45 -22.75 -3.40
N GLN A 462 -27.66 -22.26 -3.66
CA GLN A 462 -28.78 -23.12 -4.06
C GLN A 462 -28.57 -23.74 -5.44
N LYS A 463 -28.04 -22.98 -6.41
CA LYS A 463 -27.67 -23.51 -7.74
C LYS A 463 -26.51 -24.50 -7.65
N GLU A 464 -25.50 -24.24 -6.81
CA GLU A 464 -24.42 -25.20 -6.53
C GLU A 464 -24.98 -26.53 -5.97
N GLU A 465 -25.86 -26.48 -4.97
CA GLU A 465 -26.48 -27.68 -4.38
C GLU A 465 -27.31 -28.46 -5.42
N GLN A 466 -28.07 -27.75 -6.27
CA GLN A 466 -28.85 -28.34 -7.37
C GLN A 466 -27.95 -28.96 -8.47
N ALA A 467 -26.76 -28.41 -8.69
CA ALA A 467 -25.80 -28.91 -9.68
C ALA A 467 -25.00 -30.13 -9.21
N LYS A 468 -24.90 -30.42 -7.91
CA LYS A 468 -24.07 -31.53 -7.38
C LYS A 468 -24.34 -32.91 -8.01
N PRO A 469 -25.60 -33.34 -8.26
CA PRO A 469 -25.85 -34.62 -8.94
C PRO A 469 -25.31 -34.60 -10.38
N LEU A 470 -25.63 -33.56 -11.14
CA LEU A 470 -25.20 -33.40 -12.53
C LEU A 470 -23.67 -33.35 -12.67
N LEU A 471 -22.99 -32.67 -11.73
CA LEU A 471 -21.53 -32.64 -11.63
C LEU A 471 -20.92 -33.98 -11.18
N SER A 472 -21.67 -34.80 -10.43
CA SER A 472 -21.24 -36.16 -10.06
C SER A 472 -21.35 -37.12 -11.25
N ASP A 473 -22.45 -37.04 -11.99
CA ASP A 473 -22.70 -37.85 -13.19
C ASP A 473 -21.70 -37.49 -14.30
N TYR A 474 -21.51 -36.19 -14.57
CA TYR A 474 -20.45 -35.71 -15.49
C TYR A 474 -19.06 -36.21 -15.11
N ARG A 475 -18.69 -36.24 -13.81
CA ARG A 475 -17.39 -36.77 -13.37
C ARG A 475 -17.26 -38.27 -13.62
N ALA A 476 -18.34 -39.04 -13.50
CA ALA A 476 -18.33 -40.46 -13.83
C ALA A 476 -18.21 -40.70 -15.34
N GLU A 477 -18.94 -39.94 -16.16
CA GLU A 477 -18.85 -39.98 -17.62
C GLU A 477 -17.48 -39.55 -18.14
N GLN A 478 -16.93 -38.44 -17.64
CA GLN A 478 -15.60 -37.94 -18.00
C GLN A 478 -14.50 -38.93 -17.60
N ALA A 479 -14.60 -39.58 -16.42
CA ALA A 479 -13.64 -40.61 -16.02
C ALA A 479 -13.72 -41.88 -16.89
N ALA A 480 -14.93 -42.29 -17.30
CA ALA A 480 -15.12 -43.40 -18.24
C ALA A 480 -14.57 -43.06 -19.64
N TRP A 481 -14.84 -41.84 -20.12
CA TRP A 481 -14.33 -41.32 -21.38
C TRP A 481 -12.79 -41.24 -21.39
N GLU A 482 -12.16 -40.71 -20.34
CA GLU A 482 -10.69 -40.65 -20.22
C GLU A 482 -10.06 -42.05 -20.23
N ALA A 483 -10.69 -43.03 -19.57
CA ALA A 483 -10.23 -44.42 -19.57
C ALA A 483 -10.32 -45.06 -20.97
N GLU A 484 -11.43 -44.87 -21.68
CA GLU A 484 -11.57 -45.34 -23.07
C GLU A 484 -10.59 -44.66 -24.03
N TYR A 485 -10.51 -43.32 -23.97
CA TYR A 485 -9.69 -42.49 -24.84
C TYR A 485 -8.19 -42.79 -24.65
N SER A 486 -7.74 -42.99 -23.40
CA SER A 486 -6.40 -43.44 -23.08
C SER A 486 -6.14 -44.87 -23.58
N GLY A 487 -7.07 -45.80 -23.34
CA GLY A 487 -6.99 -47.19 -23.81
C GLY A 487 -6.90 -47.33 -25.33
N VAL A 488 -7.66 -46.50 -26.07
CA VAL A 488 -7.57 -46.42 -27.54
C VAL A 488 -6.22 -45.83 -27.97
N LYS A 489 -5.73 -44.76 -27.32
CA LYS A 489 -4.39 -44.19 -27.61
C LYS A 489 -3.27 -45.22 -27.39
N ASP A 490 -3.31 -46.01 -26.31
CA ASP A 490 -2.30 -47.05 -26.06
C ASP A 490 -2.41 -48.25 -27.01
N LYS A 491 -3.64 -48.61 -27.42
CA LYS A 491 -3.87 -49.60 -28.48
C LYS A 491 -3.30 -49.14 -29.83
N ILE A 492 -3.44 -47.86 -30.18
CA ILE A 492 -2.79 -47.25 -31.36
C ILE A 492 -1.25 -47.32 -31.24
N LYS A 493 -0.67 -46.92 -30.09
CA LYS A 493 0.79 -47.00 -29.85
C LYS A 493 1.31 -48.44 -30.02
N ARG A 494 0.58 -49.43 -29.52
CA ARG A 494 0.95 -50.85 -29.64
C ARG A 494 0.87 -51.35 -31.09
N LEU A 495 -0.27 -51.14 -31.77
CA LEU A 495 -0.45 -51.59 -33.15
C LEU A 495 0.58 -50.95 -34.10
N ALA A 496 0.91 -49.68 -33.90
CA ALA A 496 1.97 -48.99 -34.66
C ALA A 496 3.36 -49.63 -34.44
N LYS A 497 3.72 -50.00 -33.21
CA LYS A 497 4.97 -50.73 -32.91
C LYS A 497 4.99 -52.14 -33.52
N GLU A 498 3.83 -52.78 -33.63
CA GLU A 498 3.66 -54.11 -34.24
C GLU A 498 3.56 -54.07 -35.78
N GLY A 499 3.66 -52.89 -36.42
CA GLY A 499 3.54 -52.74 -37.88
C GLY A 499 2.13 -52.99 -38.43
N LYS A 500 1.10 -52.99 -37.58
CA LYS A 500 -0.30 -53.29 -37.93
C LYS A 500 -1.07 -52.00 -38.22
N SER A 501 -2.15 -52.11 -39.00
CA SER A 501 -3.02 -50.93 -39.26
C SER A 501 -3.58 -50.37 -37.95
N THR A 502 -3.60 -49.04 -37.86
CA THR A 502 -4.17 -48.27 -36.74
C THR A 502 -5.47 -47.57 -37.11
N GLU A 503 -5.94 -47.73 -38.34
CA GLU A 503 -7.00 -46.91 -38.96
C GLU A 503 -8.33 -46.98 -38.21
N LYS A 504 -8.84 -48.19 -37.93
CA LYS A 504 -10.06 -48.40 -37.14
C LYS A 504 -10.01 -47.75 -35.74
N GLU A 505 -8.85 -47.82 -35.09
CA GLU A 505 -8.70 -47.30 -33.73
C GLU A 505 -8.52 -45.76 -33.75
N ARG A 506 -7.96 -45.20 -34.83
CA ARG A 506 -7.94 -43.76 -35.07
C ARG A 506 -9.34 -43.21 -35.34
N GLU A 507 -10.19 -43.95 -36.05
CA GLU A 507 -11.59 -43.54 -36.25
C GLU A 507 -12.36 -43.56 -34.93
N ARG A 508 -12.26 -44.64 -34.14
CA ARG A 508 -12.82 -44.66 -32.77
C ARG A 508 -12.27 -43.53 -31.89
N LEU A 509 -11.01 -43.14 -32.06
CA LEU A 509 -10.45 -42.02 -31.31
C LEU A 509 -11.12 -40.69 -31.68
N LYS A 510 -11.49 -40.46 -32.95
CA LYS A 510 -12.30 -39.29 -33.37
C LYS A 510 -13.73 -39.37 -32.83
N GLU A 511 -14.35 -40.55 -32.86
CA GLU A 511 -15.70 -40.77 -32.32
C GLU A 511 -15.74 -40.43 -30.82
N LEU A 512 -14.70 -40.82 -30.06
CA LEU A 512 -14.54 -40.41 -28.66
C LEU A 512 -14.26 -38.91 -28.53
N ASP A 513 -13.37 -38.33 -29.34
CA ASP A 513 -13.06 -36.88 -29.31
C ASP A 513 -14.32 -36.02 -29.56
N HIS A 514 -15.24 -36.48 -30.42
CA HIS A 514 -16.53 -35.84 -30.71
C HIS A 514 -17.57 -36.07 -29.62
N ASN A 515 -17.61 -37.26 -29.01
CA ASN A 515 -18.52 -37.62 -27.92
C ASN A 515 -17.88 -37.39 -26.54
N ARG A 516 -17.09 -36.32 -26.37
CA ARG A 516 -16.52 -35.93 -25.07
C ARG A 516 -17.64 -35.36 -24.19
N PRO A 517 -17.79 -35.80 -22.93
CA PRO A 517 -18.74 -35.21 -21.99
C PRO A 517 -18.52 -33.70 -21.80
N GLU A 518 -19.61 -32.93 -21.76
CA GLU A 518 -19.59 -31.49 -21.48
C GLU A 518 -19.83 -31.21 -19.99
N GLU A 519 -19.04 -30.31 -19.39
CA GLU A 519 -19.19 -29.98 -17.96
C GLU A 519 -20.45 -29.15 -17.70
N HIS A 520 -21.21 -29.53 -16.67
CA HIS A 520 -22.41 -28.79 -16.27
C HIS A 520 -22.07 -27.41 -15.68
N ARG A 521 -22.20 -26.37 -16.52
CA ARG A 521 -21.93 -24.98 -16.18
C ARG A 521 -22.84 -24.47 -15.05
N THR A 522 -22.25 -24.37 -13.86
CA THR A 522 -22.92 -23.87 -12.65
C THR A 522 -22.68 -22.36 -12.51
N PRO A 523 -23.72 -21.55 -12.18
CA PRO A 523 -23.54 -20.13 -11.90
C PRO A 523 -22.57 -19.86 -10.75
N ARG A 524 -21.62 -18.95 -10.96
CA ARG A 524 -20.75 -18.40 -9.92
C ARG A 524 -20.62 -16.90 -10.14
N LEU A 525 -21.31 -16.13 -9.32
CA LEU A 525 -21.49 -14.70 -9.46
C LEU A 525 -20.51 -13.91 -8.57
N VAL A 526 -20.22 -14.34 -7.34
CA VAL A 526 -19.46 -13.50 -6.39
C VAL A 526 -17.97 -13.83 -6.35
N TYR A 527 -17.13 -12.81 -6.58
CA TYR A 527 -15.67 -12.88 -6.51
C TYR A 527 -15.11 -11.82 -5.54
N GLU A 528 -14.54 -12.26 -4.43
CA GLU A 528 -13.94 -11.37 -3.40
C GLU A 528 -12.41 -11.26 -3.56
N ASP A 529 -11.77 -12.33 -4.05
CA ASP A 529 -10.37 -12.41 -4.46
C ASP A 529 -10.23 -13.26 -5.75
N PHE A 530 -9.35 -12.86 -6.68
CA PHE A 530 -9.17 -13.50 -7.98
C PHE A 530 -7.85 -13.08 -8.66
N THR A 531 -7.24 -14.00 -9.42
CA THR A 531 -6.31 -13.62 -10.49
C THR A 531 -7.10 -13.12 -11.70
N PRO A 532 -6.64 -12.10 -12.44
CA PRO A 532 -7.27 -11.70 -13.71
C PRO A 532 -7.39 -12.90 -14.67
N GLU A 533 -6.37 -13.75 -14.69
CA GLU A 533 -6.32 -15.03 -15.39
C GLU A 533 -7.47 -15.97 -15.01
N GLY A 534 -7.68 -16.22 -13.73
CA GLY A 534 -8.75 -17.07 -13.22
C GLY A 534 -10.13 -16.51 -13.54
N LEU A 535 -10.34 -15.20 -13.40
CA LEU A 535 -11.60 -14.55 -13.78
C LEU A 535 -11.87 -14.69 -15.29
N LYS A 536 -10.87 -14.45 -16.14
CA LYS A 536 -11.01 -14.65 -17.59
C LYS A 536 -11.33 -16.11 -17.95
N TRP A 537 -10.73 -17.07 -17.26
CA TRP A 537 -11.01 -18.50 -17.46
C TRP A 537 -12.43 -18.85 -17.01
N ASP A 538 -12.83 -18.49 -15.78
CA ASP A 538 -14.16 -18.78 -15.22
C ASP A 538 -15.28 -18.15 -16.08
N LEU A 539 -15.07 -16.92 -16.60
CA LEU A 539 -16.02 -16.24 -17.51
C LEU A 539 -16.19 -16.93 -18.87
N ALA A 540 -15.16 -17.61 -19.38
CA ALA A 540 -15.24 -18.34 -20.66
C ALA A 540 -15.77 -19.77 -20.49
N THR A 541 -15.41 -20.43 -19.38
CA THR A 541 -15.58 -21.88 -19.21
C THR A 541 -16.70 -22.28 -18.24
N LYS A 542 -16.99 -21.47 -17.22
CA LYS A 542 -18.00 -21.78 -16.19
C LYS A 542 -19.26 -20.95 -16.39
N TRP A 543 -19.21 -19.64 -16.13
CA TRP A 543 -20.38 -18.78 -16.20
C TRP A 543 -20.02 -17.39 -16.73
N PRO A 544 -20.68 -16.89 -17.80
CA PRO A 544 -20.32 -15.64 -18.45
C PRO A 544 -20.74 -14.37 -17.68
N SER A 545 -21.21 -14.49 -16.43
CA SER A 545 -21.57 -13.34 -15.58
C SER A 545 -20.85 -13.39 -14.23
N ALA A 546 -20.30 -12.27 -13.79
CA ALA A 546 -19.60 -12.17 -12.50
C ALA A 546 -19.73 -10.79 -11.85
N GLY A 547 -19.46 -10.74 -10.55
CA GLY A 547 -19.46 -9.55 -9.71
C GLY A 547 -18.23 -9.55 -8.83
N ILE A 548 -17.33 -8.59 -9.04
CA ILE A 548 -16.18 -8.37 -8.19
C ILE A 548 -16.68 -7.57 -6.98
N MET A 549 -16.95 -8.26 -5.88
CA MET A 549 -17.57 -7.68 -4.68
C MET A 549 -16.56 -7.75 -3.53
N SER A 550 -15.92 -6.63 -3.19
CA SER A 550 -14.85 -6.63 -2.18
C SER A 550 -14.91 -5.42 -1.26
N SER A 551 -15.16 -5.67 0.03
CA SER A 551 -15.06 -4.65 1.09
C SER A 551 -13.62 -4.24 1.44
N GLU A 552 -12.63 -4.94 0.86
CA GLU A 552 -11.19 -4.72 1.03
C GLU A 552 -10.48 -4.68 -0.34
N ALA A 553 -10.86 -3.72 -1.19
CA ALA A 553 -10.38 -3.59 -2.57
C ALA A 553 -8.85 -3.45 -2.75
N GLY A 554 -8.09 -3.22 -1.66
CA GLY A 554 -6.63 -3.35 -1.68
C GLY A 554 -6.15 -4.76 -2.06
N ILE A 555 -6.95 -5.80 -1.80
CA ILE A 555 -6.72 -7.16 -2.32
C ILE A 555 -6.87 -7.14 -3.84
N VAL A 556 -8.02 -6.71 -4.37
CA VAL A 556 -8.30 -6.67 -5.82
C VAL A 556 -7.29 -5.83 -6.60
N LEU A 557 -6.80 -4.73 -6.03
CA LEU A 557 -5.86 -3.81 -6.68
C LEU A 557 -4.36 -4.14 -6.45
N GLY A 558 -4.02 -5.07 -5.55
CA GLY A 558 -2.63 -5.27 -5.09
C GLY A 558 -2.16 -6.72 -4.86
N SER A 559 -3.05 -7.72 -4.83
CA SER A 559 -2.72 -9.11 -4.48
C SER A 559 -1.84 -9.84 -5.52
N HIS A 560 -2.01 -9.54 -6.81
CA HIS A 560 -1.49 -10.38 -7.90
C HIS A 560 -0.27 -9.79 -8.64
N GLY A 561 0.84 -9.69 -7.90
CA GLY A 561 2.17 -9.35 -8.39
C GLY A 561 2.45 -7.85 -8.39
N MET A 562 3.33 -7.39 -7.50
CA MET A 562 3.60 -5.97 -7.22
C MET A 562 4.35 -5.21 -8.33
N GLY A 563 4.57 -5.82 -9.50
CA GLY A 563 5.14 -5.14 -10.67
C GLY A 563 4.10 -4.26 -11.38
N LYS A 564 4.47 -3.04 -11.76
CA LYS A 564 3.56 -2.06 -12.41
C LYS A 564 2.80 -2.66 -13.59
N ASP A 565 3.46 -3.47 -14.41
CA ASP A 565 2.85 -4.13 -15.58
C ASP A 565 1.72 -5.11 -15.22
N SER A 566 1.75 -5.72 -14.02
CA SER A 566 0.69 -6.62 -13.55
C SER A 566 -0.57 -5.85 -13.20
N ILE A 567 -0.42 -4.74 -12.47
CA ILE A 567 -1.49 -3.79 -12.19
C ILE A 567 -2.08 -3.29 -13.51
N MET A 568 -1.24 -2.79 -14.43
CA MET A 568 -1.68 -2.27 -15.74
C MET A 568 -2.47 -3.31 -16.56
N ARG A 569 -2.04 -4.58 -16.59
CA ARG A 569 -2.80 -5.67 -17.24
C ARG A 569 -4.13 -5.96 -16.56
N SER A 570 -4.20 -5.83 -15.24
CA SER A 570 -5.44 -6.00 -14.47
C SER A 570 -6.43 -4.89 -14.77
N LEU A 571 -6.00 -3.62 -14.71
CA LEU A 571 -6.85 -2.46 -15.01
C LEU A 571 -7.36 -2.52 -16.46
N ALA A 572 -6.49 -2.84 -17.41
CA ALA A 572 -6.86 -2.99 -18.82
C ALA A 572 -7.82 -4.18 -19.08
N THR A 573 -7.79 -5.23 -18.25
CA THR A 573 -8.77 -6.33 -18.30
C THR A 573 -10.13 -5.86 -17.80
N LEU A 574 -10.16 -5.13 -16.68
CA LEU A 574 -11.40 -4.59 -16.10
C LEU A 574 -12.07 -3.55 -17.02
N ASN A 575 -11.29 -2.68 -17.67
CA ASN A 575 -11.82 -1.75 -18.67
C ASN A 575 -12.57 -2.48 -19.79
N LYS A 576 -11.95 -3.52 -20.38
CA LYS A 576 -12.56 -4.31 -21.46
C LYS A 576 -13.82 -5.05 -21.04
N LEU A 577 -13.90 -5.49 -19.79
CA LEU A 577 -15.06 -6.15 -19.21
C LEU A 577 -16.24 -5.17 -18.99
N TRP A 578 -15.97 -3.95 -18.52
CA TRP A 578 -16.98 -2.88 -18.44
C TRP A 578 -17.43 -2.42 -19.83
N ASP A 579 -16.54 -2.44 -20.83
CA ASP A 579 -16.87 -2.18 -22.24
C ASP A 579 -17.68 -3.35 -22.88
N GLY A 580 -17.81 -4.50 -22.21
CA GLY A 580 -18.46 -5.71 -22.75
C GLY A 580 -17.69 -6.41 -23.89
N THR A 581 -16.42 -6.03 -24.10
CA THR A 581 -15.65 -6.43 -25.29
C THR A 581 -15.09 -7.84 -25.21
N ALA A 582 -15.12 -8.56 -26.35
CA ALA A 582 -14.53 -9.89 -26.44
C ALA A 582 -13.01 -9.88 -26.28
N MET A 583 -12.46 -10.81 -25.50
CA MET A 583 -11.03 -10.91 -25.19
C MET A 583 -10.45 -12.26 -25.63
N PRO A 584 -9.76 -12.33 -26.79
CA PRO A 584 -9.01 -13.52 -27.17
C PRO A 584 -7.75 -13.67 -26.31
N ILE A 585 -7.59 -14.84 -25.70
CA ILE A 585 -6.45 -15.20 -24.86
C ILE A 585 -5.66 -16.31 -25.56
N SER A 586 -4.45 -15.98 -25.99
CA SER A 586 -3.50 -16.92 -26.61
C SER A 586 -2.24 -17.04 -25.75
N ARG A 587 -1.78 -18.26 -25.51
CA ARG A 587 -0.59 -18.60 -24.71
C ARG A 587 0.11 -19.82 -25.30
N ARG A 588 1.44 -19.84 -25.24
CA ARG A 588 2.25 -20.96 -25.78
C ARG A 588 2.30 -22.20 -24.86
N THR A 589 1.67 -22.12 -23.68
CA THR A 589 1.79 -23.11 -22.58
C THR A 589 0.45 -23.47 -21.93
N SER A 590 -0.65 -22.96 -22.45
CA SER A 590 -2.02 -23.15 -21.94
C SER A 590 -2.99 -23.12 -23.11
N GLU A 591 -4.19 -23.66 -22.92
CA GLU A 591 -5.23 -23.65 -23.97
C GLU A 591 -5.60 -22.21 -24.36
N CYS A 592 -5.87 -22.02 -25.65
CA CYS A 592 -6.30 -20.72 -26.19
C CYS A 592 -7.82 -20.64 -26.13
N PHE A 593 -8.34 -19.59 -25.48
CA PHE A 593 -9.78 -19.39 -25.28
C PHE A 593 -10.16 -17.93 -25.57
N ILE A 594 -11.45 -17.63 -25.69
CA ILE A 594 -11.94 -16.27 -25.92
C ILE A 594 -13.03 -15.99 -24.88
N VAL A 595 -12.85 -14.94 -24.09
CA VAL A 595 -13.94 -14.42 -23.25
C VAL A 595 -14.90 -13.68 -24.19
N ARG A 596 -16.17 -14.09 -24.22
CA ARG A 596 -17.19 -13.56 -25.13
C ARG A 596 -18.54 -13.47 -24.43
N GLY A 597 -19.38 -12.53 -24.87
CA GLY A 597 -20.67 -12.26 -24.23
C GLY A 597 -20.60 -11.87 -22.74
N ALA A 598 -19.42 -11.76 -22.12
CA ALA A 598 -19.30 -11.69 -20.68
C ALA A 598 -19.85 -10.39 -20.08
N ARG A 599 -20.36 -10.46 -18.84
CA ARG A 599 -20.93 -9.33 -18.08
C ARG A 599 -20.30 -9.29 -16.69
N VAL A 600 -19.62 -8.20 -16.36
CA VAL A 600 -18.94 -8.06 -15.06
C VAL A 600 -19.29 -6.74 -14.42
N SER A 601 -19.87 -6.81 -13.22
CA SER A 601 -20.04 -5.67 -12.32
C SER A 601 -18.87 -5.64 -11.33
N ALA A 602 -18.53 -4.45 -10.83
CA ALA A 602 -17.52 -4.31 -9.78
C ALA A 602 -18.01 -3.36 -8.69
N TYR A 603 -17.86 -3.77 -7.45
CA TYR A 603 -18.13 -2.95 -6.28
C TYR A 603 -16.98 -3.14 -5.29
N LEU A 604 -16.21 -2.06 -5.17
CA LEU A 604 -14.95 -2.04 -4.46
C LEU A 604 -15.07 -1.04 -3.31
N GLN A 605 -14.80 -1.48 -2.09
CA GLN A 605 -14.65 -0.57 -0.96
C GLN A 605 -13.18 -0.48 -0.53
N ILE A 606 -12.68 0.74 -0.37
CA ILE A 606 -11.27 1.03 -0.09
C ILE A 606 -11.11 2.08 1.01
N GLN A 607 -9.98 2.09 1.70
CA GLN A 607 -9.62 3.16 2.64
C GLN A 607 -8.83 4.23 1.87
N LYS A 608 -9.01 5.52 2.20
CA LYS A 608 -8.33 6.64 1.50
C LYS A 608 -6.82 6.40 1.35
N SER A 609 -6.15 6.03 2.44
CA SER A 609 -4.70 5.74 2.48
C SER A 609 -4.23 4.54 1.63
N VAL A 610 -5.09 3.55 1.39
CA VAL A 610 -4.77 2.41 0.51
C VAL A 610 -4.90 2.83 -0.96
N LEU A 611 -5.87 3.68 -1.28
CA LEU A 611 -6.07 4.24 -2.60
C LEU A 611 -4.99 5.28 -2.96
N GLU A 612 -4.59 6.13 -2.00
CA GLU A 612 -3.44 7.06 -2.12
C GLU A 612 -2.15 6.30 -2.46
N ARG A 613 -1.79 5.28 -1.67
CA ARG A 613 -0.62 4.43 -1.93
C ARG A 613 -0.68 3.76 -3.31
N PHE A 614 -1.87 3.38 -3.79
CA PHE A 614 -2.07 2.83 -5.13
C PHE A 614 -1.82 3.87 -6.24
N PHE A 615 -2.23 5.12 -6.06
CA PHE A 615 -1.90 6.22 -6.98
C PHE A 615 -0.39 6.55 -6.98
N GLU A 616 0.26 6.56 -5.81
CA GLU A 616 1.72 6.71 -5.69
C GLU A 616 2.48 5.58 -6.43
N GLN A 617 2.13 4.32 -6.16
CA GLN A 617 2.79 3.15 -6.74
C GLN A 617 2.56 3.04 -8.25
N SER A 618 1.35 3.37 -8.73
CA SER A 618 1.07 3.48 -10.16
C SER A 618 1.65 4.74 -10.82
N GLY A 619 2.11 5.74 -10.04
CA GLY A 619 2.69 6.98 -10.56
C GLY A 619 1.70 7.77 -11.41
N GLY A 620 0.45 7.87 -10.96
CA GLY A 620 -0.64 8.55 -11.69
C GLY A 620 -1.25 7.77 -12.86
N LEU A 621 -0.65 6.64 -13.29
CA LEU A 621 -1.16 5.84 -14.42
C LEU A 621 -2.59 5.31 -14.22
N ALA A 622 -3.06 5.14 -12.98
CA ALA A 622 -4.44 4.74 -12.69
C ALA A 622 -5.52 5.75 -13.15
N ARG A 623 -5.16 7.04 -13.30
CA ARG A 623 -6.00 8.06 -13.95
C ARG A 623 -5.83 7.99 -15.47
N GLY A 624 -4.60 8.09 -15.96
CA GLY A 624 -4.26 8.09 -17.40
C GLY A 624 -4.62 6.81 -18.18
N THR A 625 -4.98 5.71 -17.51
CA THR A 625 -5.50 4.47 -18.14
C THR A 625 -7.01 4.44 -18.33
N GLY A 626 -7.74 5.46 -17.86
CA GLY A 626 -9.20 5.50 -17.92
C GLY A 626 -9.87 4.38 -17.09
N PHE A 627 -9.17 3.84 -16.10
CA PHE A 627 -9.71 2.84 -15.17
C PHE A 627 -10.71 3.48 -14.21
N MET A 628 -10.27 4.51 -13.47
CA MET A 628 -11.14 5.28 -12.58
C MET A 628 -12.32 5.93 -13.31
N ALA A 629 -12.14 6.35 -14.56
CA ALA A 629 -13.18 6.95 -15.40
C ALA A 629 -14.44 6.07 -15.61
N ARG A 630 -14.37 4.76 -15.33
CA ARG A 630 -15.51 3.84 -15.43
C ARG A 630 -16.28 3.67 -14.11
N PHE A 631 -15.72 4.09 -12.97
CA PHE A 631 -16.32 3.91 -11.65
C PHE A 631 -17.22 5.08 -11.24
N LEU A 632 -18.38 4.74 -10.70
CA LEU A 632 -19.18 5.65 -9.88
C LEU A 632 -18.55 5.73 -8.49
N ILE A 633 -17.84 6.82 -8.21
CA ILE A 633 -17.14 7.04 -6.94
C ILE A 633 -18.13 7.55 -5.89
N SER A 634 -17.98 7.08 -4.65
CA SER A 634 -18.65 7.61 -3.46
C SER A 634 -17.60 7.80 -2.37
N TRP A 635 -17.52 8.97 -1.75
CA TRP A 635 -16.58 9.21 -0.66
C TRP A 635 -17.27 9.88 0.54
N PRO A 636 -18.30 9.21 1.11
CA PRO A 636 -19.15 9.82 2.12
C PRO A 636 -18.39 10.27 3.37
N ARG A 637 -18.89 11.33 4.02
CA ARG A 637 -18.49 11.71 5.38
C ARG A 637 -18.75 10.55 6.35
N SER A 638 -17.80 10.27 7.24
CA SER A 638 -17.91 9.19 8.23
C SER A 638 -19.06 9.43 9.23
N THR A 639 -19.71 8.34 9.62
CA THR A 639 -20.73 8.25 10.69
C THR A 639 -20.14 7.93 12.06
N GLN A 640 -18.81 7.84 12.17
CA GLN A 640 -18.14 7.56 13.43
C GLN A 640 -18.31 8.72 14.41
N GLY A 641 -18.66 8.41 15.66
CA GLY A 641 -19.03 9.38 16.69
C GLY A 641 -20.53 9.69 16.79
N THR A 642 -21.32 9.56 15.71
CA THR A 642 -22.77 9.86 15.72
C THR A 642 -23.67 8.61 15.70
N ARG A 643 -23.12 7.44 15.32
CA ARG A 643 -23.82 6.15 15.22
C ARG A 643 -24.12 5.45 16.57
N PHE A 644 -24.87 6.12 17.45
CA PHE A 644 -25.34 5.55 18.72
C PHE A 644 -26.11 4.23 18.52
N PHE A 645 -26.08 3.35 19.51
CA PHE A 645 -26.80 2.07 19.46
C PHE A 645 -28.32 2.27 19.36
N THR A 646 -28.97 1.38 18.62
CA THR A 646 -30.41 1.10 18.64
C THR A 646 -30.56 -0.40 18.44
N ASP A 647 -31.55 -0.98 19.10
CA ASP A 647 -31.94 -2.37 18.88
C ASP A 647 -32.37 -2.60 17.42
N PRO A 648 -32.22 -3.83 16.89
CA PRO A 648 -32.73 -4.17 15.57
C PRO A 648 -34.26 -4.17 15.56
N ASN A 649 -34.85 -3.85 14.41
CA ASN A 649 -36.24 -4.22 14.14
C ASN A 649 -36.34 -5.75 14.14
N GLU A 650 -37.45 -6.29 14.65
CA GLU A 650 -37.75 -7.73 14.60
C GLU A 650 -38.00 -8.18 13.14
N ASP A 651 -38.76 -7.39 12.39
CA ASP A 651 -39.06 -7.58 10.97
C ASP A 651 -38.33 -6.57 10.06
N TRP A 652 -38.06 -6.96 8.82
CA TRP A 652 -37.31 -6.19 7.82
C TRP A 652 -38.03 -6.13 6.45
N PRO A 653 -39.30 -5.67 6.41
CA PRO A 653 -40.18 -5.83 5.26
C PRO A 653 -39.70 -5.12 3.99
N ALA A 654 -39.01 -3.98 4.10
CA ALA A 654 -38.52 -3.26 2.93
C ALA A 654 -37.32 -3.98 2.30
N LEU A 655 -36.37 -4.40 3.13
CA LEU A 655 -35.21 -5.19 2.70
C LEU A 655 -35.64 -6.57 2.17
N ASP A 656 -36.62 -7.22 2.78
CA ASP A 656 -37.11 -8.51 2.29
C ASP A 656 -37.81 -8.36 0.93
N SER A 657 -38.62 -7.31 0.71
CA SER A 657 -39.16 -7.00 -0.63
C SER A 657 -38.09 -6.70 -1.68
N PHE A 658 -36.93 -6.16 -1.27
CA PHE A 658 -35.76 -6.03 -2.14
C PHE A 658 -35.10 -7.38 -2.43
N LYS A 659 -34.88 -8.23 -1.41
CA LYS A 659 -34.28 -9.58 -1.57
C LYS A 659 -35.12 -10.45 -2.51
N ASP A 660 -36.44 -10.47 -2.32
CA ASP A 660 -37.37 -11.20 -3.16
C ASP A 660 -37.26 -10.74 -4.62
N ARG A 661 -37.22 -9.41 -4.86
CA ARG A 661 -37.07 -8.88 -6.22
C ARG A 661 -35.71 -9.19 -6.85
N ILE A 662 -34.63 -9.27 -6.07
CA ILE A 662 -33.32 -9.75 -6.56
C ILE A 662 -33.39 -11.25 -6.90
N ALA A 663 -34.05 -12.07 -6.09
CA ALA A 663 -34.24 -13.50 -6.39
C ALA A 663 -35.09 -13.72 -7.65
N GLU A 664 -36.19 -12.98 -7.83
CA GLU A 664 -37.01 -12.99 -9.05
C GLU A 664 -36.20 -12.68 -10.32
N ILE A 665 -35.23 -11.75 -10.23
CA ILE A 665 -34.36 -11.39 -11.37
C ILE A 665 -33.35 -12.52 -11.63
N LEU A 666 -32.74 -13.10 -10.60
CA LEU A 666 -31.76 -14.17 -10.71
C LEU A 666 -32.35 -15.50 -11.22
N ASP A 667 -33.59 -15.83 -10.85
CA ASP A 667 -34.30 -17.03 -11.33
C ASP A 667 -34.99 -16.85 -12.69
N ALA A 668 -34.96 -15.66 -13.28
CA ALA A 668 -35.36 -15.47 -14.68
C ALA A 668 -34.41 -16.24 -15.61
N PRO A 669 -34.89 -16.87 -16.71
CA PRO A 669 -34.00 -17.56 -17.64
C PRO A 669 -32.93 -16.62 -18.24
N THR A 670 -31.66 -16.97 -18.05
CA THR A 670 -30.55 -16.28 -18.70
C THR A 670 -30.52 -16.64 -20.20
N LEU A 671 -30.53 -15.65 -21.08
CA LEU A 671 -30.44 -15.88 -22.53
C LEU A 671 -28.97 -16.10 -22.93
N MET A 672 -28.70 -17.23 -23.57
CA MET A 672 -27.38 -17.61 -24.10
C MET A 672 -27.52 -18.22 -25.48
N ASP A 673 -26.47 -18.10 -26.29
CA ASP A 673 -26.34 -18.81 -27.56
C ASP A 673 -25.76 -20.22 -27.37
N LYS A 674 -25.67 -20.98 -28.46
CA LYS A 674 -25.13 -22.35 -28.48
C LYS A 674 -23.64 -22.46 -28.10
N ASN A 675 -22.91 -21.35 -28.01
CA ASN A 675 -21.50 -21.28 -27.62
C ASN A 675 -21.35 -20.80 -26.16
N TRP A 676 -22.46 -20.67 -25.42
CA TRP A 676 -22.55 -20.09 -24.08
C TRP A 676 -22.17 -18.59 -24.01
N GLU A 677 -22.28 -17.85 -25.12
CA GLU A 677 -22.20 -16.39 -25.12
C GLU A 677 -23.56 -15.82 -24.65
N LEU A 678 -23.58 -14.89 -23.68
CA LEU A 678 -24.83 -14.22 -23.29
C LEU A 678 -25.44 -13.45 -24.47
N THR A 679 -26.77 -13.50 -24.57
CA THR A 679 -27.57 -12.75 -25.54
C THR A 679 -28.64 -11.91 -24.82
N PRO A 680 -28.24 -10.88 -24.02
CA PRO A 680 -29.17 -10.13 -23.18
C PRO A 680 -30.25 -9.39 -23.99
N ASN A 681 -31.41 -9.16 -23.38
CA ASN A 681 -32.46 -8.36 -23.98
C ASN A 681 -31.99 -6.90 -24.11
N MET A 682 -31.98 -6.37 -25.32
CA MET A 682 -31.57 -4.99 -25.56
C MET A 682 -32.72 -4.03 -25.23
N LEU A 683 -32.53 -3.18 -24.22
CA LEU A 683 -33.48 -2.13 -23.85
C LEU A 683 -33.15 -0.83 -24.59
N ASP A 684 -34.05 -0.42 -25.48
CA ASP A 684 -34.03 0.91 -26.10
C ASP A 684 -34.58 1.99 -25.13
N LEU A 685 -34.07 3.22 -25.24
CA LEU A 685 -34.66 4.39 -24.57
C LEU A 685 -36.01 4.75 -25.21
N SER A 686 -37.02 5.09 -24.40
CA SER A 686 -38.25 5.74 -24.90
C SER A 686 -37.92 7.15 -25.44
N PRO A 687 -38.74 7.76 -26.32
CA PRO A 687 -38.42 9.06 -26.91
C PRO A 687 -38.06 10.15 -25.87
N GLY A 688 -38.90 10.34 -24.83
CA GLY A 688 -38.59 11.30 -23.77
C GLY A 688 -37.36 10.95 -22.92
N ALA A 689 -37.04 9.65 -22.75
CA ALA A 689 -35.80 9.22 -22.11
C ALA A 689 -34.59 9.46 -23.01
N LYS A 690 -34.76 9.39 -24.34
CA LYS A 690 -33.73 9.67 -25.32
C LYS A 690 -33.43 11.16 -25.39
N ASP A 691 -34.46 12.01 -25.36
CA ASP A 691 -34.32 13.46 -25.35
C ASP A 691 -33.60 13.92 -24.08
N ALA A 692 -34.05 13.47 -22.90
CA ALA A 692 -33.38 13.74 -21.62
C ALA A 692 -31.94 13.19 -21.55
N TRP A 693 -31.65 12.06 -22.22
CA TRP A 693 -30.27 11.55 -22.33
C TRP A 693 -29.38 12.43 -23.20
N VAL A 694 -29.93 13.06 -24.26
CA VAL A 694 -29.17 14.00 -25.11
C VAL A 694 -28.90 15.29 -24.34
N GLU A 695 -29.91 15.83 -23.65
CA GLU A 695 -29.77 17.01 -22.79
C GLU A 695 -28.68 16.80 -21.72
N PHE A 696 -28.78 15.73 -20.93
CA PHE A 696 -27.77 15.37 -19.92
C PHE A 696 -26.37 15.09 -20.50
N HIS A 697 -26.29 14.52 -21.70
CA HIS A 697 -25.01 14.31 -22.40
C HIS A 697 -24.36 15.64 -22.79
N ASP A 698 -25.12 16.51 -23.46
CA ASP A 698 -24.61 17.75 -24.04
C ASP A 698 -24.33 18.81 -22.97
N GLU A 699 -25.08 18.83 -21.86
CA GLU A 699 -24.74 19.63 -20.66
C GLU A 699 -23.35 19.26 -20.11
N ILE A 700 -23.09 17.96 -19.89
CA ILE A 700 -21.82 17.46 -19.35
C ILE A 700 -20.67 17.72 -20.34
N GLU A 701 -20.86 17.43 -21.62
CA GLU A 701 -19.88 17.69 -22.68
C GLU A 701 -19.52 19.19 -22.74
N SER A 702 -20.51 20.08 -22.54
CA SER A 702 -20.29 21.52 -22.50
C SER A 702 -19.37 21.95 -21.36
N GLU A 703 -19.35 21.24 -20.23
CA GLU A 703 -18.51 21.55 -19.07
C GLU A 703 -17.10 20.92 -19.12
N LEU A 704 -16.78 20.16 -20.18
CA LEU A 704 -15.42 19.66 -20.44
C LEU A 704 -14.52 20.71 -21.12
N LYS A 705 -15.09 21.84 -21.57
CA LYS A 705 -14.36 22.95 -22.21
C LYS A 705 -13.34 23.60 -21.27
N ALA A 706 -12.42 24.38 -21.83
CA ALA A 706 -11.50 25.19 -21.02
C ALA A 706 -12.28 26.19 -20.14
N GLY A 707 -12.02 26.17 -18.83
CA GLY A 707 -12.77 26.93 -17.83
C GLY A 707 -14.16 26.38 -17.45
N GLY A 708 -14.51 25.16 -17.88
CA GLY A 708 -15.71 24.45 -17.42
C GLY A 708 -15.48 23.73 -16.08
N GLN A 709 -16.55 23.48 -15.31
CA GLN A 709 -16.47 22.90 -13.96
C GLN A 709 -15.92 21.47 -13.93
N LEU A 710 -15.96 20.76 -15.06
CA LEU A 710 -15.50 19.37 -15.20
C LEU A 710 -14.14 19.27 -15.90
N GLU A 711 -13.45 20.40 -16.13
CA GLU A 711 -12.14 20.43 -16.79
C GLU A 711 -11.10 19.53 -16.10
N ASP A 712 -11.07 19.49 -14.77
CA ASP A 712 -10.11 18.67 -14.03
C ASP A 712 -10.41 17.14 -14.14
N ILE A 713 -11.61 16.72 -14.57
CA ILE A 713 -12.05 15.30 -14.58
C ILE A 713 -12.70 14.83 -15.90
N LYS A 714 -12.25 15.36 -17.05
CA LYS A 714 -12.85 15.06 -18.37
C LYS A 714 -12.93 13.58 -18.69
N ASP A 715 -11.98 12.77 -18.20
CA ASP A 715 -11.98 11.32 -18.38
C ASP A 715 -13.20 10.66 -17.71
N VAL A 716 -13.46 10.97 -16.43
CA VAL A 716 -14.63 10.50 -15.68
C VAL A 716 -15.93 11.05 -16.27
N ALA A 717 -15.97 12.37 -16.52
CA ALA A 717 -17.16 13.06 -16.99
C ALA A 717 -17.65 12.54 -18.35
N SER A 718 -16.73 12.25 -19.29
CA SER A 718 -17.04 11.65 -20.60
C SER A 718 -17.73 10.28 -20.55
N LYS A 719 -17.84 9.65 -19.37
CA LYS A 719 -18.50 8.36 -19.14
C LYS A 719 -19.78 8.46 -18.32
N ILE A 720 -20.16 9.63 -17.82
CA ILE A 720 -21.30 9.73 -16.91
C ILE A 720 -22.64 9.52 -17.63
N ALA A 721 -22.82 10.04 -18.85
CA ALA A 721 -24.03 9.80 -19.66
C ALA A 721 -24.18 8.32 -20.10
N GLU A 722 -23.07 7.58 -20.18
CA GLU A 722 -23.11 6.12 -20.36
C GLU A 722 -23.54 5.41 -19.07
N ASN A 723 -22.94 5.74 -17.93
CA ASN A 723 -23.31 5.16 -16.64
C ASN A 723 -24.76 5.49 -16.23
N ALA A 724 -25.27 6.69 -16.55
CA ALA A 724 -26.67 7.08 -16.32
C ALA A 724 -27.63 6.17 -17.10
N ALA A 725 -27.36 5.89 -18.37
CA ALA A 725 -28.18 4.98 -19.17
C ALA A 725 -28.13 3.53 -18.67
N ARG A 726 -26.95 3.06 -18.20
CA ARG A 726 -26.80 1.74 -17.58
C ARG A 726 -27.64 1.62 -16.30
N MET A 727 -27.54 2.61 -15.41
CA MET A 727 -28.32 2.66 -14.17
C MET A 727 -29.83 2.80 -14.42
N ALA A 728 -30.25 3.59 -15.41
CA ALA A 728 -31.65 3.72 -15.81
C ALA A 728 -32.25 2.38 -16.28
N ALA A 729 -31.48 1.58 -17.03
CA ALA A 729 -31.88 0.24 -17.44
C ALA A 729 -32.03 -0.72 -16.25
N LEU A 730 -31.09 -0.67 -15.29
CA LEU A 730 -31.17 -1.46 -14.06
C LEU A 730 -32.40 -1.10 -13.22
N PHE A 731 -32.71 0.18 -13.05
CA PHE A 731 -33.90 0.65 -12.33
C PHE A 731 -35.19 0.20 -13.02
N HIS A 732 -35.28 0.37 -14.34
CA HIS A 732 -36.43 -0.05 -15.16
C HIS A 732 -36.71 -1.56 -15.05
N VAL A 733 -35.65 -2.39 -15.04
CA VAL A 733 -35.76 -3.83 -14.76
C VAL A 733 -36.17 -4.11 -13.32
N PHE A 734 -35.63 -3.39 -12.33
CA PHE A 734 -35.96 -3.63 -10.93
C PHE A 734 -37.43 -3.33 -10.60
N ASP A 735 -37.97 -2.23 -11.12
CA ASP A 735 -39.39 -1.87 -11.00
C ASP A 735 -40.32 -2.83 -11.76
N GLY A 736 -39.77 -3.70 -12.63
CA GLY A 736 -40.53 -4.70 -13.39
C GLY A 736 -41.31 -4.11 -14.56
N VAL A 737 -40.93 -2.92 -15.04
CA VAL A 737 -41.63 -2.22 -16.12
C VAL A 737 -41.28 -2.85 -17.47
N GLY A 738 -42.31 -3.25 -18.23
CA GLY A 738 -42.14 -3.78 -19.58
C GLY A 738 -41.99 -2.67 -20.64
N GLY A 739 -41.21 -2.94 -21.69
CA GLY A 739 -41.00 -2.02 -22.81
C GLY A 739 -39.75 -1.15 -22.68
N PRO A 740 -39.65 -0.03 -23.43
CA PRO A 740 -38.46 0.81 -23.47
C PRO A 740 -38.28 1.62 -22.18
N ILE A 741 -37.04 1.99 -21.87
CA ILE A 741 -36.66 2.68 -20.62
C ILE A 741 -37.39 4.03 -20.52
N SER A 742 -38.07 4.26 -19.39
CA SER A 742 -38.89 5.46 -19.19
C SER A 742 -38.06 6.71 -18.88
N ALA A 743 -38.59 7.89 -19.18
CA ALA A 743 -37.94 9.16 -18.85
C ALA A 743 -37.74 9.34 -17.34
N HIS A 744 -38.69 8.86 -16.52
CA HIS A 744 -38.59 8.84 -15.06
C HIS A 744 -37.42 7.95 -14.58
N SER A 745 -37.27 6.76 -15.17
CA SER A 745 -36.16 5.85 -14.87
C SER A 745 -34.81 6.46 -15.25
N PHE A 746 -34.78 7.29 -16.30
CA PHE A 746 -33.57 8.02 -16.70
C PHE A 746 -33.25 9.21 -15.78
N ASP A 747 -34.22 10.07 -15.44
CA ASP A 747 -34.03 11.16 -14.47
C ASP A 747 -33.54 10.65 -13.09
N SER A 748 -34.17 9.59 -12.60
CA SER A 748 -33.76 8.90 -11.37
C SER A 748 -32.26 8.51 -11.39
N ALA A 749 -31.80 8.02 -12.53
CA ALA A 749 -30.41 7.57 -12.72
C ALA A 749 -29.43 8.73 -13.03
N SER A 750 -29.84 9.76 -13.76
CA SER A 750 -29.00 10.93 -14.05
C SER A 750 -28.72 11.70 -12.75
N ARG A 751 -29.72 11.88 -11.88
CA ARG A 751 -29.56 12.52 -10.56
C ARG A 751 -28.55 11.80 -9.66
N ILE A 752 -28.61 10.46 -9.59
CA ILE A 752 -27.65 9.67 -8.79
C ILE A 752 -26.26 9.67 -9.42
N THR A 753 -26.14 9.50 -10.74
CA THR A 753 -24.82 9.51 -11.40
C THR A 753 -24.16 10.88 -11.38
N LEU A 754 -24.93 11.97 -11.47
CA LEU A 754 -24.43 13.34 -11.27
C LEU A 754 -23.88 13.56 -9.85
N TRP A 755 -24.51 12.98 -8.81
CA TRP A 755 -23.96 13.00 -7.44
C TRP A 755 -22.61 12.28 -7.36
N HIS A 756 -22.47 11.09 -7.98
CA HIS A 756 -21.20 10.36 -8.07
C HIS A 756 -20.13 11.14 -8.86
N LEU A 757 -20.52 11.96 -9.84
CA LEU A 757 -19.60 12.84 -10.57
C LEU A 757 -19.10 13.98 -9.69
N GLY A 758 -19.97 14.61 -8.90
CA GLY A 758 -19.58 15.64 -7.92
C GLY A 758 -18.63 15.10 -6.86
N GLU A 759 -18.87 13.88 -6.36
CA GLU A 759 -17.94 13.18 -5.47
C GLU A 759 -16.62 12.81 -6.16
N SER A 760 -16.63 12.49 -7.45
CA SER A 760 -15.42 12.26 -8.23
C SER A 760 -14.60 13.55 -8.37
N LEU A 761 -15.24 14.69 -8.66
CA LEU A 761 -14.61 16.00 -8.74
C LEU A 761 -13.96 16.39 -7.41
N ARG A 762 -14.69 16.24 -6.30
CA ARG A 762 -14.16 16.45 -4.93
C ARG A 762 -13.01 15.50 -4.60
N PHE A 763 -13.10 14.22 -4.98
CA PHE A 763 -12.05 13.24 -4.75
C PHE A 763 -10.76 13.57 -5.52
N PHE A 764 -10.85 13.82 -6.83
CA PHE A 764 -9.67 14.10 -7.64
C PHE A 764 -9.03 15.45 -7.33
N ASN A 765 -9.79 16.44 -6.87
CA ASN A 765 -9.22 17.74 -6.46
C ASN A 765 -8.56 17.72 -5.06
N GLU A 766 -8.97 16.83 -4.14
CA GLU A 766 -8.34 16.72 -2.81
C GLU A 766 -7.22 15.66 -2.74
N VAL A 767 -7.39 14.51 -3.40
CA VAL A 767 -6.56 13.31 -3.15
C VAL A 767 -5.56 13.01 -4.26
N ALA A 768 -5.84 13.46 -5.49
CA ALA A 768 -4.93 13.32 -6.63
C ALA A 768 -4.98 14.57 -7.52
N PRO A 769 -4.64 15.77 -6.98
CA PRO A 769 -4.64 17.00 -7.75
C PRO A 769 -3.73 16.90 -8.99
N PRO A 770 -4.00 17.65 -10.08
CA PRO A 770 -3.09 17.71 -11.22
C PRO A 770 -1.66 18.05 -10.79
N GLU A 771 -0.64 17.48 -11.45
CA GLU A 771 0.77 17.67 -11.06
C GLU A 771 1.20 19.16 -11.15
N GLY A 772 0.50 19.98 -11.94
CA GLY A 772 0.67 21.43 -11.91
C GLY A 772 0.31 22.05 -10.56
N ARG A 773 -0.89 21.74 -10.04
CA ARG A 773 -1.49 22.38 -8.87
C ARG A 773 -0.77 22.08 -7.56
N GLU A 774 -0.36 20.83 -7.36
CA GLU A 774 0.45 20.43 -6.19
C GLU A 774 1.83 21.12 -6.19
N ASN A 775 2.35 21.44 -7.38
CA ASN A 775 3.61 22.17 -7.55
C ASN A 775 3.40 23.69 -7.45
N ALA A 776 2.26 24.21 -7.91
CA ALA A 776 1.84 25.60 -7.77
C ALA A 776 1.71 26.00 -6.28
N GLU A 777 1.02 25.19 -5.46
CA GLU A 777 0.93 25.38 -4.00
C GLU A 777 2.31 25.50 -3.36
N LYS A 778 3.20 24.53 -3.61
CA LYS A 778 4.56 24.51 -3.02
C LYS A 778 5.47 25.65 -3.49
N ILE A 779 5.22 26.21 -4.67
CA ILE A 779 5.91 27.40 -5.17
C ILE A 779 5.31 28.68 -4.58
N GLU A 780 3.99 28.73 -4.37
CA GLU A 780 3.34 29.84 -3.69
C GLU A 780 3.74 29.94 -2.21
N ASP A 781 3.69 28.84 -1.45
CA ASP A 781 4.11 28.82 -0.04
C ASP A 781 5.55 29.34 0.12
N TRP A 782 6.44 28.94 -0.80
CA TRP A 782 7.82 29.41 -0.86
C TRP A 782 7.90 30.90 -1.22
N LEU A 783 7.12 31.36 -2.20
CA LEU A 783 7.07 32.77 -2.62
C LEU A 783 6.52 33.69 -1.53
N LEU A 784 5.44 33.30 -0.85
CA LEU A 784 4.85 34.03 0.26
C LEU A 784 5.85 34.12 1.43
N SER A 785 6.43 33.00 1.84
CA SER A 785 7.45 32.95 2.90
C SER A 785 8.66 33.82 2.58
N TYR A 786 9.12 33.82 1.32
CA TYR A 786 10.22 34.67 0.86
C TYR A 786 9.84 36.16 0.88
N CYS A 787 8.64 36.49 0.37
CA CYS A 787 8.12 37.86 0.32
C CYS A 787 7.94 38.46 1.72
N GLU A 788 7.44 37.68 2.67
CA GLU A 788 7.33 38.05 4.08
C GLU A 788 8.72 38.24 4.73
N GLN A 789 9.59 37.22 4.66
CA GLN A 789 10.91 37.25 5.29
C GLN A 789 11.79 38.41 4.79
N HIS A 790 11.73 38.72 3.50
CA HIS A 790 12.53 39.77 2.88
C HIS A 790 11.78 41.11 2.71
N ARG A 791 10.53 41.21 3.18
CA ARG A 791 9.64 42.37 3.01
C ARG A 791 9.66 42.89 1.56
N THR A 792 9.26 42.04 0.63
CA THR A 792 9.25 42.30 -0.83
C THR A 792 7.96 41.75 -1.44
N THR A 793 7.50 42.30 -2.56
CA THR A 793 6.42 41.70 -3.38
C THR A 793 6.96 40.69 -4.39
N ARG A 794 8.28 40.58 -4.56
CA ARG A 794 8.90 39.94 -5.72
C ARG A 794 10.18 39.15 -5.42
N ALA A 795 10.31 38.00 -6.06
CA ALA A 795 11.44 37.07 -5.96
C ALA A 795 12.19 36.96 -7.31
N PRO A 796 13.55 37.01 -7.34
CA PRO A 796 14.30 36.81 -8.59
C PRO A 796 14.14 35.37 -9.12
N THR A 797 13.84 35.17 -10.40
CA THR A 797 13.55 33.82 -10.95
C THR A 797 14.71 32.84 -10.78
N LYS A 798 15.97 33.32 -10.82
CA LYS A 798 17.16 32.50 -10.52
C LYS A 798 17.19 32.00 -9.07
N LEU A 799 16.72 32.82 -8.12
CA LEU A 799 16.68 32.45 -6.71
C LEU A 799 15.65 31.33 -6.48
N ILE A 800 14.48 31.44 -7.13
CA ILE A 800 13.47 30.37 -7.11
C ILE A 800 14.07 29.07 -7.68
N GLN A 801 14.70 29.11 -8.86
CA GLN A 801 15.37 27.95 -9.46
C GLN A 801 16.44 27.30 -8.58
N GLN A 802 17.12 28.08 -7.73
CA GLN A 802 18.19 27.59 -6.85
C GLN A 802 17.67 27.06 -5.50
N TYR A 803 16.62 27.68 -4.94
CA TYR A 803 16.17 27.46 -3.56
C TYR A 803 14.76 26.88 -3.40
N ALA A 804 13.97 26.71 -4.48
CA ALA A 804 12.65 26.08 -4.43
C ALA A 804 12.69 24.63 -3.89
N PRO A 805 11.54 24.06 -3.47
CA PRO A 805 11.48 22.72 -2.88
C PRO A 805 11.92 21.60 -3.84
N GLY A 806 13.05 20.94 -3.53
CA GLY A 806 13.47 19.66 -4.10
C GLY A 806 13.35 19.54 -5.63
N LYS A 807 12.43 18.70 -6.10
CA LYS A 807 12.20 18.39 -7.53
C LYS A 807 11.72 19.61 -8.35
N LEU A 808 11.21 20.66 -7.71
CA LEU A 808 10.67 21.86 -8.38
C LEU A 808 11.75 22.84 -8.86
N ARG A 809 13.03 22.49 -8.71
CA ARG A 809 14.15 23.19 -9.34
C ARG A 809 14.32 22.82 -10.82
N GLU A 810 13.66 21.76 -11.28
CA GLU A 810 13.58 21.43 -12.70
C GLU A 810 12.80 22.52 -13.44
N LYS A 811 13.46 23.18 -14.41
CA LYS A 811 12.91 24.34 -15.12
C LYS A 811 11.50 24.11 -15.68
N ALA A 812 11.25 22.95 -16.30
CA ALA A 812 9.95 22.65 -16.90
C ALA A 812 8.80 22.62 -15.87
N LYS A 813 9.04 22.02 -14.69
CA LYS A 813 8.06 21.94 -13.60
C LYS A 813 7.86 23.30 -12.92
N LEU A 814 8.94 24.07 -12.77
CA LEU A 814 8.86 25.41 -12.22
C LEU A 814 8.11 26.39 -13.15
N ASP A 815 8.44 26.38 -14.45
CA ASP A 815 7.77 27.25 -15.41
C ASP A 815 6.26 26.93 -15.46
N ALA A 816 5.88 25.64 -15.50
CA ALA A 816 4.47 25.21 -15.45
C ALA A 816 3.74 25.64 -14.16
N ALA A 817 4.34 25.43 -12.98
CA ALA A 817 3.75 25.87 -11.70
C ALA A 817 3.56 27.39 -11.63
N ILE A 818 4.49 28.17 -12.19
CA ILE A 818 4.38 29.63 -12.28
C ILE A 818 3.29 30.06 -13.28
N ASP A 819 3.11 29.34 -14.38
CA ASP A 819 2.06 29.63 -15.37
C ASP A 819 0.65 29.30 -14.82
N GLU A 820 0.48 28.26 -14.00
CA GLU A 820 -0.78 28.00 -13.28
C GLU A 820 -1.08 29.08 -12.24
N LEU A 821 -0.10 29.47 -11.42
CA LEU A 821 -0.25 30.60 -10.48
C LEU A 821 -0.55 31.93 -11.20
N ALA A 822 -0.05 32.12 -12.43
CA ALA A 822 -0.36 33.30 -13.23
C ALA A 822 -1.78 33.27 -13.80
N ALA A 823 -2.26 32.12 -14.27
CA ALA A 823 -3.65 31.95 -14.72
C ALA A 823 -4.67 32.23 -13.60
N LEU A 824 -4.33 31.89 -12.36
CA LEU A 824 -5.15 32.16 -11.17
C LEU A 824 -5.02 33.61 -10.63
N ASN A 825 -4.32 34.51 -11.34
CA ASN A 825 -4.00 35.89 -10.90
C ASN A 825 -3.19 35.98 -9.58
N ARG A 826 -2.47 34.92 -9.20
CA ARG A 826 -1.73 34.85 -7.91
C ARG A 826 -0.29 35.35 -8.03
N VAL A 827 0.34 35.21 -9.20
CA VAL A 827 1.66 35.77 -9.51
C VAL A 827 1.72 36.38 -10.92
N ARG A 828 2.74 37.17 -11.23
CA ARG A 828 3.07 37.60 -12.60
C ARG A 828 4.58 37.58 -12.88
N ARG A 829 4.95 37.31 -14.13
CA ARG A 829 6.34 37.33 -14.61
C ARG A 829 6.75 38.75 -14.98
N VAL A 830 7.77 39.30 -14.32
CA VAL A 830 8.26 40.67 -14.52
C VAL A 830 9.73 40.64 -14.97
N GLN A 831 10.14 41.57 -15.84
CA GLN A 831 11.53 41.70 -16.28
C GLN A 831 12.01 43.16 -16.21
N GLU A 832 13.09 43.39 -15.46
CA GLU A 832 13.78 44.68 -15.37
C GLU A 832 15.16 44.55 -16.01
N GLY A 833 15.32 45.11 -17.21
CA GLY A 833 16.54 45.00 -18.01
C GLY A 833 16.90 43.53 -18.29
N ARG A 834 17.98 43.04 -17.67
CA ARG A 834 18.47 41.65 -17.78
C ARG A 834 18.03 40.73 -16.62
N LYS A 835 17.34 41.25 -15.60
CA LYS A 835 16.87 40.46 -14.44
C LYS A 835 15.40 40.07 -14.62
N LYS A 836 15.06 38.81 -14.33
CA LYS A 836 13.69 38.29 -14.30
C LYS A 836 13.25 38.06 -12.86
N PHE A 837 12.00 38.38 -12.57
CA PHE A 837 11.36 38.26 -11.27
C PHE A 837 9.99 37.60 -11.43
N ILE A 838 9.55 36.92 -10.37
CA ILE A 838 8.14 36.59 -10.15
C ILE A 838 7.64 37.54 -9.06
N GLU A 839 6.58 38.28 -9.36
CA GLU A 839 5.91 39.17 -8.42
C GLU A 839 4.61 38.51 -7.96
N VAL A 840 4.36 38.53 -6.66
CA VAL A 840 3.17 37.95 -6.02
C VAL A 840 2.07 39.00 -5.94
N ASN A 841 0.81 38.60 -6.13
CA ASN A 841 -0.34 39.48 -5.98
C ASN A 841 -0.36 40.06 -4.54
N PRO A 842 -0.29 41.40 -4.35
CA PRO A 842 -0.25 42.01 -3.02
C PRO A 842 -1.43 41.63 -2.12
N LYS A 843 -2.58 41.27 -2.70
CA LYS A 843 -3.77 40.78 -1.98
C LYS A 843 -3.52 39.48 -1.22
N LEU A 844 -2.52 38.67 -1.62
CA LEU A 844 -2.13 37.43 -0.93
C LEU A 844 -1.18 37.65 0.25
N LEU A 845 -0.40 38.74 0.24
CA LEU A 845 0.48 39.13 1.35
C LEU A 845 -0.31 39.76 2.52
N GLY A 846 -1.57 40.13 2.28
CA GLY A 846 -2.44 40.87 3.20
C GLY A 846 -3.12 40.07 4.31
N ARG A 847 -2.46 39.07 4.93
CA ARG A 847 -3.02 38.32 6.09
C ARG A 847 -2.15 38.22 7.35
N VAL A 848 -0.88 38.64 7.32
CA VAL A 848 0.01 38.61 8.51
C VAL A 848 0.51 40.02 8.90
N VAL A 849 0.43 41.01 8.00
CA VAL A 849 0.98 42.36 8.20
C VAL A 849 0.08 43.30 9.03
N TYR A 850 -1.17 42.91 9.31
CA TYR A 850 -2.18 43.76 9.98
C TYR A 850 -2.86 43.07 11.18
N SER A 851 -2.07 42.66 12.16
CA SER A 851 -2.51 42.55 13.56
C SER A 851 -1.57 43.38 14.44
N SER A 852 -2.14 44.33 15.19
CA SER A 852 -1.46 45.37 15.97
C SER A 852 -0.57 44.85 17.10
#